data_AF-A0AAD4QLC7-F1
#
_entry.id   AF-A0AAD4QLC7-F1
#
_cell.length_a   1.000
_cell.length_b   1.000
_cell.length_c   1.000
_cell.angle_alpha   90.00
_cell.angle_beta   90.00
_cell.angle_gamma   90.00
#
_symmetry.space_group_name_H-M   'P 1'
#
loop_
_entity.id
_entity.type
_entity.pdbx_description
1 polymer ?
#
loop_
_entity_poly.entity_id
_entity_poly.type
_entity_poly.pdbx_seq_one_letter_code
_entity_poly.pdbx_strand_id
1 'polypeptide(L)'
;MSGSSTAAVRDDFNGYFFRFMYDKKDGSFTNPSPPVDSRVTGAARPPHNCTTCACKEEEERQAHGRILRRPGDGSGPARVVQIVGIYSGDPVWIRARFLGRVSDLADLLPSNELRDERHLFFTDEIEEVPLDSVIAQCYVLHHDLIFDMNLWTGLGAVYFYYRYRFVAGRYPPSSWDEREPLGENEGSGCQTCAYALQARIAEAVAFDEETRKRKFRALDLFAGAGALSLGLEGGGMKTTHAIEISPSAARTFRRNSPDTTVYNQCANEMLRYAVKSHRGLLQKDDAPKDIYDHSRLPPPPKPGDIDLIIAGFPCQPHSRLNINLILNLLSWVDFMEPKYCIFENVRGFLSFNLNAVQLDEHRTTGGISMGGLKFLVHAMLTMNYQVRFCLLQAAHYGTPQTRVRFFLFAARRGYPLLAAPQPTHDFPLTHKLEVRFPNGDVARAVRAEAGTAPFKFVSIDDAISDLPRFDWTNPNLKFLPVEKRSEARKRAAEIPALECDQEKPYVGFTGGAVRYHHAPRTAFQVWCRRRRTQDLQHFTRALKPATVERVVNIPLTARADYRSLEKEHWEWQFSDPASAIARKGFRPGLYGRLDKTYVFQTTVTNVEPTAKQSRVLNPYCHRIVTVRELARSQGFPDSFVFHSIGDNVITMHRQIGNAVPWPVSAAIGRELREVRLRKWREDRRDAMVVE
;
A
#
# COMPACT_ATOMS: atom_id res chain seq x y z
N MET A 1 -26.89 16.05 -45.79
CA MET A 1 -25.78 16.27 -46.74
C MET A 1 -25.12 17.56 -46.30
N SER A 2 -23.92 17.63 -45.75
CA SER A 2 -22.63 17.07 -46.14
C SER A 2 -21.89 16.45 -44.96
N GLY A 3 -21.43 15.21 -45.10
CA GLY A 3 -20.51 14.59 -44.16
C GLY A 3 -19.07 14.93 -44.53
N SER A 4 -18.25 15.29 -43.54
CA SER A 4 -16.79 15.18 -43.64
C SER A 4 -16.37 13.92 -42.89
N SER A 5 -16.12 12.85 -43.64
CA SER A 5 -15.41 11.68 -43.15
C SER A 5 -14.00 12.10 -42.76
N THR A 6 -13.65 12.00 -41.47
CA THR A 6 -12.25 11.94 -41.05
C THR A 6 -11.70 10.59 -41.51
N ALA A 7 -11.18 10.54 -42.73
CA ALA A 7 -10.38 9.43 -43.21
C ALA A 7 -9.16 9.33 -42.30
N ALA A 8 -9.08 8.24 -41.54
CA ALA A 8 -7.85 7.86 -40.85
C ALA A 8 -6.80 7.61 -41.94
N VAL A 9 -5.85 8.52 -42.07
CA VAL A 9 -4.64 8.32 -42.87
C VAL A 9 -3.90 7.14 -42.22
N ARG A 10 -4.09 5.94 -42.78
CA ARG A 10 -3.15 4.84 -42.60
C ARG A 10 -1.94 5.19 -43.44
N ASP A 11 -0.98 5.89 -42.84
CA ASP A 11 0.36 5.94 -43.41
C ASP A 11 0.96 4.54 -43.31
N ASP A 12 1.02 3.84 -44.45
CA ASP A 12 1.81 2.63 -44.62
C ASP A 12 3.31 3.01 -44.54
N PHE A 13 3.80 3.22 -43.32
CA PHE A 13 5.22 3.45 -43.06
C PHE A 13 6.01 2.13 -43.23
N ASN A 14 6.61 1.93 -44.41
CA ASN A 14 7.62 0.89 -44.67
C ASN A 14 9.01 1.20 -44.05
N GLY A 15 9.09 2.04 -43.01
CA GLY A 15 10.34 2.50 -42.38
C GLY A 15 10.35 2.35 -40.85
N TYR A 16 11.51 2.53 -40.23
CA TYR A 16 11.63 2.54 -38.77
C TYR A 16 10.90 3.75 -38.15
N PHE A 17 10.19 3.53 -37.05
CA PHE A 17 9.55 4.58 -36.27
C PHE A 17 9.79 4.39 -34.78
N PHE A 18 9.63 5.46 -34.00
CA PHE A 18 9.58 5.39 -32.54
C PHE A 18 8.45 6.28 -32.02
N ARG A 19 7.88 5.92 -30.87
CA ARG A 19 6.83 6.70 -30.19
C ARG A 19 7.13 7.02 -28.74
N PHE A 20 8.06 6.27 -28.13
CA PHE A 20 8.36 6.33 -26.71
C PHE A 20 9.87 6.28 -26.49
N MET A 21 10.33 6.88 -25.40
CA MET A 21 11.67 6.64 -24.84
C MET A 21 11.59 5.52 -23.82
N TYR A 22 12.60 4.65 -23.78
CA TYR A 22 12.70 3.56 -22.81
C TYR A 22 13.82 3.84 -21.81
N ASP A 23 13.49 3.87 -20.52
CA ASP A 23 14.47 3.95 -19.44
C ASP A 23 14.70 2.54 -18.84
N LYS A 24 15.93 2.04 -19.00
CA LYS A 24 16.36 0.76 -18.47
C LYS A 24 16.44 0.74 -16.94
N LYS A 25 16.70 1.88 -16.29
CA LYS A 25 16.89 1.99 -14.84
C LYS A 25 15.60 1.65 -14.10
N ASP A 26 14.46 2.15 -14.57
CA ASP A 26 13.17 1.97 -13.91
C ASP A 26 12.15 1.16 -14.72
N GLY A 27 12.51 0.74 -15.94
CA GLY A 27 11.66 -0.06 -16.82
C GLY A 27 10.48 0.72 -17.41
N SER A 28 10.60 2.04 -17.58
CA SER A 28 9.50 2.87 -18.08
C SER A 28 9.59 3.19 -19.58
N PHE A 29 8.42 3.37 -20.18
CA PHE A 29 8.21 3.88 -21.53
C PHE A 29 7.47 5.21 -21.43
N THR A 30 8.13 6.32 -21.77
CA THR A 30 7.60 7.68 -21.59
C THR A 30 7.50 8.42 -22.91
N ASN A 31 6.76 9.54 -22.92
CA ASN A 31 6.78 10.44 -24.07
C ASN A 31 8.23 10.89 -24.34
N PRO A 32 8.64 11.03 -25.61
CA PRO A 32 9.86 11.73 -25.95
C PRO A 32 9.84 13.11 -25.30
N SER A 33 10.91 13.46 -24.57
CA SER A 33 11.02 14.79 -23.97
C SER A 33 10.81 15.85 -25.06
N PRO A 34 10.03 16.91 -24.82
CA PRO A 34 10.11 18.08 -25.68
C PRO A 34 11.58 18.55 -25.69
N PRO A 35 12.09 19.10 -26.80
CA PRO A 35 13.41 19.70 -26.80
C PRO A 35 13.47 20.67 -25.63
N VAL A 36 14.47 20.48 -24.76
CA VAL A 36 14.74 21.34 -23.60
C VAL A 36 14.64 22.78 -24.05
N ASP A 37 13.84 23.58 -23.32
CA ASP A 37 13.54 25.01 -23.51
C ASP A 37 14.38 25.64 -24.63
N SER A 38 13.73 26.18 -25.66
CA SER A 38 14.38 26.87 -26.78
C SER A 38 15.31 28.01 -26.34
N ARG A 39 15.33 28.38 -25.06
CA ARG A 39 16.33 29.29 -24.47
C ARG A 39 17.70 28.65 -24.23
N VAL A 40 17.80 27.33 -24.02
CA VAL A 40 19.07 26.60 -23.82
C VAL A 40 19.52 25.90 -25.10
N THR A 41 18.59 25.35 -25.90
CA THR A 41 18.93 24.65 -27.16
C THR A 41 18.54 25.41 -28.42
N GLY A 42 17.70 26.45 -28.35
CA GLY A 42 17.22 27.15 -29.56
C GLY A 42 18.30 27.95 -30.29
N ALA A 43 19.49 28.13 -29.70
CA ALA A 43 20.67 28.69 -30.36
C ALA A 43 21.64 27.62 -30.91
N ALA A 44 21.56 26.37 -30.44
CA ALA A 44 22.51 25.32 -30.77
C ALA A 44 22.02 24.50 -31.98
N ARG A 45 22.79 24.50 -33.07
CA ARG A 45 22.53 23.65 -34.24
C ARG A 45 23.10 22.23 -34.01
N PRO A 46 22.57 21.18 -34.67
CA PRO A 46 23.21 19.87 -34.70
C PRO A 46 24.71 20.03 -35.03
N PRO A 47 25.62 19.38 -34.28
CA PRO A 47 25.36 18.28 -33.33
C PRO A 47 25.13 18.70 -31.86
N HIS A 48 25.09 19.98 -31.52
CA HIS A 48 25.07 20.49 -30.14
C HIS A 48 23.68 20.56 -29.49
N ASN A 49 22.66 20.03 -30.16
CA ASN A 49 21.26 19.99 -29.69
C ASN A 49 20.81 18.58 -29.26
N CYS A 50 21.75 17.72 -28.86
CA CYS A 50 21.45 16.35 -28.45
C CYS A 50 20.59 16.31 -27.18
N THR A 51 19.34 15.87 -27.30
CA THR A 51 18.39 15.74 -26.18
C THR A 51 18.87 14.76 -25.12
N THR A 52 19.61 13.71 -25.50
CA THR A 52 20.20 12.77 -24.54
C THR A 52 21.26 13.45 -23.66
N CYS A 53 22.12 14.29 -24.25
CA CYS A 53 23.11 15.06 -23.48
C CYS A 53 22.42 16.04 -22.53
N ALA A 54 21.39 16.75 -23.00
CA ALA A 54 20.63 17.68 -22.17
C ALA A 54 19.87 16.99 -21.03
N CYS A 55 19.26 15.81 -21.29
CA CYS A 55 18.63 15.01 -20.23
C CYS A 55 19.66 14.50 -19.22
N LYS A 56 20.87 14.13 -19.67
CA LYS A 56 21.95 13.69 -18.77
C LYS A 56 22.46 14.84 -17.90
N GLU A 57 22.63 16.03 -18.46
CA GLU A 57 23.02 17.24 -17.72
C GLU A 57 21.93 17.65 -16.71
N GLU A 58 20.66 17.54 -17.07
CA GLU A 58 19.54 17.79 -16.17
C GLU A 58 19.43 16.71 -15.07
N GLU A 59 19.64 15.43 -15.39
CA GLU A 59 19.76 14.34 -14.40
C GLU A 59 20.89 14.62 -13.40
N GLU A 60 22.05 15.07 -13.88
CA GLU A 60 23.20 15.47 -13.04
C GLU A 60 22.87 16.68 -12.16
N ARG A 61 22.11 17.67 -12.66
CA ARG A 61 21.63 18.83 -11.88
C ARG A 61 20.55 18.48 -10.86
N GLN A 62 19.65 17.56 -11.19
CA GLN A 62 18.52 17.15 -10.35
C GLN A 62 18.90 16.10 -9.29
N ALA A 63 20.07 15.48 -9.38
CA ALA A 63 20.57 14.50 -8.41
C ALA A 63 20.69 15.02 -6.96
N HIS A 64 20.53 16.32 -6.73
CA HIS A 64 20.63 16.96 -5.42
C HIS A 64 19.31 16.92 -4.59
N GLY A 65 18.86 15.73 -4.20
CA GLY A 65 17.78 15.54 -3.22
C GLY A 65 18.30 15.56 -1.76
N ARG A 66 17.63 16.28 -0.83
CA ARG A 66 18.18 16.73 0.49
C ARG A 66 17.71 16.09 1.87
N ILE A 67 17.97 14.80 2.23
CA ILE A 67 17.69 14.13 3.57
C ILE A 67 18.91 13.26 3.87
N LEU A 68 19.54 13.28 5.04
CA LEU A 68 20.73 12.46 5.23
C LEU A 68 20.49 10.94 5.32
N ARG A 69 21.30 10.18 4.57
CA ARG A 69 21.56 8.75 4.77
C ARG A 69 22.26 8.57 6.11
N ARG A 70 21.91 7.52 6.85
CA ARG A 70 22.67 7.07 8.03
C ARG A 70 24.03 6.49 7.61
N PRO A 71 25.18 7.07 7.99
CA PRO A 71 26.45 6.37 7.95
C PRO A 71 26.54 5.50 9.22
N GLY A 72 26.81 4.20 9.06
CA GLY A 72 27.08 3.28 10.16
C GLY A 72 25.85 2.55 10.72
N ASP A 73 25.91 1.21 10.66
CA ASP A 73 25.03 0.16 11.22
C ASP A 73 23.78 -0.34 10.43
N GLY A 74 23.32 0.36 9.38
CA GLY A 74 22.46 -0.22 8.34
C GLY A 74 21.06 -0.71 8.73
N SER A 75 20.52 -0.33 9.91
CA SER A 75 19.14 -0.67 10.29
C SER A 75 18.38 0.55 10.84
N GLY A 76 17.10 0.73 10.48
CA GLY A 76 16.26 1.82 10.98
C GLY A 76 16.06 2.96 9.97
N PRO A 77 15.18 3.94 10.27
CA PRO A 77 14.85 5.04 9.37
C PRO A 77 16.04 5.96 9.07
N ALA A 78 15.91 6.76 7.99
CA ALA A 78 16.86 7.82 7.66
C ALA A 78 16.99 8.84 8.81
N ARG A 79 18.20 9.39 9.02
CA ARG A 79 18.43 10.45 10.02
C ARG A 79 17.88 11.77 9.49
N VAL A 80 17.14 12.50 10.32
CA VAL A 80 16.72 13.87 10.00
C VAL A 80 17.76 14.83 10.57
N VAL A 81 18.17 15.80 9.77
CA VAL A 81 19.15 16.79 10.19
C VAL A 81 18.77 18.21 9.82
N GLN A 82 19.35 19.14 10.55
CA GLN A 82 19.43 20.54 10.16
C GLN A 82 20.84 20.83 9.64
N ILE A 83 20.94 21.34 8.42
CA ILE A 83 22.22 21.81 7.87
C ILE A 83 22.56 23.13 8.57
N VAL A 84 23.68 23.15 9.29
CA VAL A 84 24.17 24.35 10.00
C VAL A 84 25.36 25.01 9.29
N GLY A 85 26.01 24.31 8.37
CA GLY A 85 27.10 24.84 7.54
C GLY A 85 27.34 23.98 6.30
N ILE A 86 27.89 24.58 5.26
CA ILE A 86 28.34 23.92 4.04
C ILE A 86 29.77 24.38 3.78
N TYR A 87 30.68 23.44 3.56
CA TYR A 87 32.10 23.70 3.32
C TYR A 87 32.45 23.34 1.89
N SER A 88 33.05 24.29 1.16
CA SER A 88 33.56 24.05 -0.18
C SER A 88 34.80 23.15 -0.11
N GLY A 89 34.74 21.99 -0.74
CA GLY A 89 35.80 20.99 -0.88
C GLY A 89 35.41 19.96 -1.94
N ASP A 90 36.31 19.03 -2.28
CA ASP A 90 36.02 17.87 -3.14
C ASP A 90 36.28 16.56 -2.36
N PRO A 91 35.22 15.86 -1.89
CA PRO A 91 33.80 16.17 -2.04
C PRO A 91 33.35 17.36 -1.16
N VAL A 92 32.18 17.93 -1.47
CA VAL A 92 31.56 18.97 -0.64
C VAL A 92 31.10 18.36 0.68
N TRP A 93 31.37 19.02 1.81
CA TRP A 93 30.97 18.57 3.14
C TRP A 93 29.90 19.49 3.73
N ILE A 94 29.06 18.92 4.58
CA ILE A 94 28.08 19.67 5.36
C ILE A 94 28.27 19.41 6.85
N ARG A 95 28.07 20.46 7.64
CA ARG A 95 27.91 20.36 9.09
C ARG A 95 26.42 20.18 9.38
N ALA A 96 26.06 19.07 10.00
CA ALA A 96 24.67 18.68 10.20
C ALA A 96 24.38 18.43 11.67
N ARG A 97 23.38 19.13 12.22
CA ARG A 97 22.82 18.86 13.53
C ARG A 97 21.78 17.74 13.42
N PHE A 98 21.86 16.73 14.28
CA PHE A 98 20.85 15.66 14.30
C PHE A 98 19.59 16.08 15.04
N LEU A 99 18.47 15.58 14.54
CA LEU A 99 17.19 15.68 15.21
C LEU A 99 16.81 14.28 15.69
N GLY A 100 16.53 14.15 16.98
CA GLY A 100 16.03 12.91 17.57
C GLY A 100 14.54 12.74 17.25
N ARG A 101 14.04 11.50 17.31
CA ARG A 101 12.62 11.20 17.11
C ARG A 101 11.98 10.85 18.42
N VAL A 102 10.83 11.43 18.71
CA VAL A 102 10.05 11.10 19.90
C VAL A 102 9.65 9.62 19.89
N SER A 103 9.43 9.03 18.72
CA SER A 103 9.09 7.61 18.59
C SER A 103 10.20 6.64 19.03
N ASP A 104 11.47 7.08 19.04
CA ASP A 104 12.60 6.29 19.54
C ASP A 104 12.63 6.25 21.09
N LEU A 105 11.86 7.12 21.76
CA LEU A 105 11.76 7.21 23.22
C LEU A 105 10.56 6.42 23.78
N ALA A 106 10.16 5.35 23.10
CA ALA A 106 8.94 4.58 23.39
C ALA A 106 8.82 4.14 24.87
N ASP A 107 9.93 3.76 25.50
CA ASP A 107 9.95 3.30 26.89
C ASP A 107 9.87 4.44 27.91
N LEU A 108 10.15 5.67 27.49
CA LEU A 108 10.11 6.88 28.32
C LEU A 108 8.78 7.65 28.15
N LEU A 109 8.06 7.40 27.06
CA LEU A 109 6.85 8.11 26.70
C LEU A 109 5.71 7.85 27.71
N PRO A 110 5.13 8.90 28.32
CA PRO A 110 3.92 8.78 29.11
C PRO A 110 2.76 8.19 28.30
N SER A 111 1.82 7.52 28.98
CA SER A 111 0.72 6.81 28.31
C SER A 111 -0.25 7.69 27.51
N ASN A 112 -0.24 9.00 27.76
CA ASN A 112 -1.02 10.03 27.07
C ASN A 112 -0.27 10.68 25.89
N GLU A 113 1.02 10.42 25.75
CA GLU A 113 1.81 10.94 24.64
C GLU A 113 1.76 9.99 23.44
N LEU A 114 1.65 10.59 22.25
CA LEU A 114 1.58 9.83 21.01
C LEU A 114 3.00 9.44 20.57
N ARG A 115 3.21 8.15 20.31
CA ARG A 115 4.40 7.69 19.59
C ARG A 115 4.26 8.05 18.10
N ASP A 116 4.66 9.28 17.76
CA ASP A 116 4.63 9.80 16.39
C ASP A 116 6.05 9.88 15.81
N GLU A 117 6.26 9.17 14.70
CA GLU A 117 7.51 9.16 13.92
C GLU A 117 7.85 10.52 13.29
N ARG A 118 6.87 11.42 13.18
CA ARG A 118 7.02 12.77 12.62
C ARG A 118 7.43 13.81 13.66
N HIS A 119 7.27 13.49 14.94
CA HIS A 119 7.60 14.38 16.04
C HIS A 119 9.09 14.26 16.35
N LEU A 120 9.83 15.32 16.04
CA LEU A 120 11.25 15.44 16.26
C LEU A 120 11.55 16.30 17.49
N PHE A 121 12.76 16.16 18.01
CA PHE A 121 13.33 17.05 19.01
C PHE A 121 14.77 17.44 18.63
N PHE A 122 15.18 18.63 19.05
CA PHE A 122 16.55 19.10 18.80
C PHE A 122 17.55 18.38 19.72
N THR A 123 18.71 18.05 19.15
CA THR A 123 19.89 17.59 19.89
C THR A 123 21.05 18.58 19.65
N ASP A 124 22.04 18.56 20.53
CA ASP A 124 23.30 19.28 20.33
C ASP A 124 24.34 18.45 19.55
N GLU A 125 23.96 17.26 19.07
CA GLU A 125 24.84 16.40 18.26
C GLU A 125 25.01 17.00 16.87
N ILE A 126 26.26 17.32 16.53
CA ILE A 126 26.64 17.85 15.23
C ILE A 126 27.75 16.97 14.66
N GLU A 127 27.55 16.45 13.45
CA GLU A 127 28.58 15.72 12.70
C GLU A 127 28.85 16.42 11.36
N GLU A 128 30.04 16.17 10.82
CA GLU A 128 30.38 16.52 9.45
C GLU A 128 30.15 15.30 8.55
N VAL A 129 29.40 15.49 7.48
CA VAL A 129 29.08 14.41 6.54
C VAL A 129 29.25 14.89 5.09
N PRO A 130 29.59 14.00 4.15
CA PRO A 130 29.66 14.35 2.74
C PRO A 130 28.28 14.76 2.21
N LEU A 131 28.21 15.74 1.32
CA LEU A 131 26.96 16.16 0.67
C LEU A 131 26.30 14.99 -0.10
N ASP A 132 27.11 14.08 -0.64
CA ASP A 132 26.64 12.88 -1.36
C ASP A 132 25.93 11.86 -0.47
N SER A 133 26.06 11.99 0.85
CA SER A 133 25.27 11.18 1.80
C SER A 133 23.82 11.66 1.90
N VAL A 134 23.46 12.77 1.27
CA VAL A 134 22.11 13.34 1.30
C VAL A 134 21.22 12.73 0.18
N ILE A 135 19.99 12.36 0.52
CA ILE A 135 18.97 11.55 -0.19
C ILE A 135 17.75 12.36 -0.71
N ALA A 136 17.01 13.14 0.10
CA ALA A 136 15.74 13.80 -0.32
C ALA A 136 15.29 15.01 0.54
N GLN A 137 14.85 16.18 0.05
CA GLN A 137 14.53 17.32 0.96
C GLN A 137 13.40 17.02 1.96
N CYS A 138 13.56 17.41 3.23
CA CYS A 138 12.47 17.41 4.22
C CYS A 138 12.15 18.80 4.78
N TYR A 139 10.96 18.91 5.35
CA TYR A 139 10.40 20.12 5.93
C TYR A 139 10.10 19.88 7.40
N VAL A 140 10.65 20.73 8.25
CA VAL A 140 10.49 20.64 9.71
C VAL A 140 10.01 22.00 10.18
N LEU A 141 8.87 22.04 10.87
CA LEU A 141 8.29 23.28 11.39
C LEU A 141 8.00 23.15 12.89
N HIS A 142 8.04 24.26 13.62
CA HIS A 142 7.55 24.28 14.99
C HIS A 142 6.06 23.90 14.99
N HIS A 143 5.64 23.07 15.94
CA HIS A 143 4.27 22.58 16.02
C HIS A 143 3.22 23.71 15.97
N ASP A 144 3.46 24.80 16.70
CA ASP A 144 2.45 25.87 16.86
C ASP A 144 2.33 26.77 15.62
N LEU A 145 3.28 26.68 14.68
CA LEU A 145 3.20 27.33 13.38
C LEU A 145 2.40 26.51 12.35
N ILE A 146 2.01 25.27 12.69
CA ILE A 146 1.22 24.40 11.83
C ILE A 146 -0.26 24.67 12.07
N PHE A 147 -0.88 25.42 11.16
CA PHE A 147 -2.30 25.77 11.28
C PHE A 147 -3.24 24.55 11.15
N ASP A 148 -2.87 23.54 10.34
CA ASP A 148 -3.62 22.29 10.17
C ASP A 148 -2.66 21.10 10.06
N MET A 149 -2.61 20.28 11.10
CA MET A 149 -1.76 19.09 11.17
C MET A 149 -2.16 18.01 10.15
N ASN A 150 -3.44 17.89 9.81
CA ASN A 150 -3.89 16.92 8.80
C ASN A 150 -3.43 17.34 7.40
N LEU A 151 -3.48 18.63 7.09
CA LEU A 151 -2.92 19.15 5.85
C LEU A 151 -1.41 18.92 5.83
N TRP A 152 -0.70 19.36 6.88
CA TRP A 152 0.77 19.24 6.99
C TRP A 152 1.27 17.81 6.77
N THR A 153 0.69 16.85 7.49
CA THR A 153 1.06 15.43 7.36
C THR A 153 0.58 14.82 6.04
N GLY A 154 -0.48 15.37 5.45
CA GLY A 154 -1.03 14.98 4.15
C GLY A 154 -0.16 15.37 2.95
N LEU A 155 0.68 16.41 3.08
CA LEU A 155 1.59 16.85 2.01
C LEU A 155 2.67 15.83 1.67
N GLY A 156 3.04 14.93 2.59
CA GLY A 156 3.96 13.84 2.30
C GLY A 156 4.67 13.25 3.51
N ALA A 157 5.51 12.26 3.28
CA ALA A 157 6.30 11.59 4.33
C ALA A 157 7.51 12.39 4.82
N VAL A 158 7.84 13.50 4.13
CA VAL A 158 9.00 14.35 4.44
C VAL A 158 8.62 15.61 5.23
N TYR A 159 7.42 15.64 5.81
CA TYR A 159 6.89 16.75 6.61
C TYR A 159 6.87 16.35 8.09
N PHE A 160 7.77 16.96 8.86
CA PHE A 160 8.03 16.71 10.27
C PHE A 160 7.69 17.94 11.11
N TYR A 161 7.65 17.78 12.43
CA TYR A 161 7.49 18.92 13.33
C TYR A 161 8.28 18.71 14.62
N TYR A 162 8.52 19.79 15.36
CA TYR A 162 9.17 19.73 16.68
C TYR A 162 8.42 20.59 17.70
N ARG A 163 8.68 20.29 18.97
CA ARG A 163 8.20 21.07 20.14
C ARG A 163 9.27 21.27 21.20
N TYR A 164 10.20 20.33 21.30
CA TYR A 164 11.10 20.23 22.44
C TYR A 164 12.56 20.10 22.02
N ARG A 165 13.45 20.47 22.92
CA ARG A 165 14.85 20.04 22.94
C ARG A 165 15.09 19.16 24.17
N PHE A 166 16.12 18.33 24.11
CA PHE A 166 16.67 17.65 25.28
C PHE A 166 18.11 18.16 25.47
N VAL A 167 18.46 18.55 26.70
CA VAL A 167 19.71 19.27 27.02
C VAL A 167 20.95 18.39 26.85
N ALA A 168 22.07 19.01 26.50
CA ALA A 168 23.37 18.39 26.25
C ALA A 168 23.84 17.35 27.29
N GLY A 169 24.40 16.25 26.79
CA GLY A 169 25.27 15.33 27.54
C GLY A 169 24.82 13.87 27.59
N ARG A 170 23.55 13.57 27.27
CA ARG A 170 23.02 12.19 27.23
C ARG A 170 21.98 12.06 26.11
N TYR A 171 22.40 11.60 24.94
CA TYR A 171 21.51 11.07 23.92
C TYR A 171 21.69 9.54 23.86
N PRO A 172 20.60 8.74 23.91
CA PRO A 172 19.21 9.16 24.14
C PRO A 172 18.99 9.71 25.57
N PRO A 173 17.96 10.55 25.80
CA PRO A 173 17.62 11.05 27.14
C PRO A 173 17.25 9.91 28.08
N SER A 174 17.40 10.12 29.40
CA SER A 174 17.05 9.10 30.41
C SER A 174 15.61 9.20 30.92
N SER A 175 14.98 10.37 30.79
CA SER A 175 13.62 10.63 31.22
C SER A 175 12.90 11.58 30.27
N TRP A 176 11.58 11.40 30.13
CA TRP A 176 10.73 12.32 29.38
C TRP A 176 10.72 13.74 29.97
N ASP A 177 10.93 13.87 31.29
CA ASP A 177 10.86 15.15 32.02
C ASP A 177 12.09 16.05 31.84
N GLU A 178 13.12 15.56 31.17
CA GLU A 178 14.31 16.34 30.78
C GLU A 178 14.05 17.26 29.57
N ARG A 179 12.84 17.22 29.00
CA ARG A 179 12.46 18.02 27.82
C ARG A 179 12.26 19.48 28.19
N GLU A 180 12.78 20.37 27.34
CA GLU A 180 12.54 21.82 27.43
C GLU A 180 11.75 22.28 26.19
N PRO A 181 10.72 23.14 26.36
CA PRO A 181 10.00 23.72 25.23
C PRO A 181 10.94 24.60 24.39
N LEU A 182 10.83 24.47 23.07
CA LEU A 182 11.52 25.33 22.12
C LEU A 182 10.61 26.48 21.68
N GLY A 183 11.17 27.69 21.58
CA GLY A 183 10.45 28.80 20.97
C GLY A 183 10.25 28.61 19.46
N GLU A 184 9.22 29.25 18.90
CA GLU A 184 8.88 29.20 17.46
C GLU A 184 10.07 29.62 16.56
N ASN A 185 10.89 30.57 17.02
CA ASN A 185 12.04 31.10 16.31
C ASN A 185 13.37 30.40 16.68
N GLU A 186 13.39 29.53 17.69
CA GLU A 186 14.64 28.91 18.15
C GLU A 186 15.10 27.75 17.26
N GLY A 187 14.22 27.26 16.39
CA GLY A 187 14.53 26.30 15.32
C GLY A 187 14.42 26.90 13.92
N SER A 188 14.15 28.21 13.79
CA SER A 188 13.94 28.83 12.49
C SER A 188 15.24 28.79 11.66
N GLY A 189 15.18 28.06 10.54
CA GLY A 189 16.26 28.00 9.56
C GLY A 189 16.28 29.20 8.61
N CYS A 190 16.87 29.01 7.44
CA CYS A 190 16.95 30.02 6.38
C CYS A 190 15.59 30.64 6.02
N GLN A 191 15.49 31.97 6.06
CA GLN A 191 14.27 32.73 5.76
C GLN A 191 13.74 32.46 4.35
N THR A 192 14.62 32.31 3.36
CA THR A 192 14.26 31.91 1.99
C THR A 192 13.58 30.55 1.93
N CYS A 193 14.06 29.57 2.72
CA CYS A 193 13.44 28.26 2.81
C CYS A 193 12.04 28.33 3.44
N ALA A 194 11.85 29.21 4.43
CA ALA A 194 10.55 29.43 5.06
C ALA A 194 9.53 30.03 4.07
N TYR A 195 9.90 31.07 3.32
CA TYR A 195 9.04 31.64 2.27
C TYR A 195 8.71 30.63 1.17
N ALA A 196 9.71 29.85 0.73
CA ALA A 196 9.49 28.80 -0.27
C ALA A 196 8.52 27.72 0.24
N LEU A 197 8.60 27.34 1.51
CA LEU A 197 7.67 26.40 2.13
C LEU A 197 6.25 27.00 2.20
N GLN A 198 6.09 28.25 2.62
CA GLN A 198 4.79 28.94 2.65
C GLN A 198 4.16 28.98 1.25
N ALA A 199 4.94 29.35 0.23
CA ALA A 199 4.46 29.37 -1.16
C ALA A 199 4.00 27.97 -1.63
N ARG A 200 4.74 26.91 -1.28
CA ARG A 200 4.35 25.53 -1.61
C ARG A 200 3.06 25.10 -0.92
N ILE A 201 2.86 25.49 0.34
CA ILE A 201 1.62 25.19 1.07
C ILE A 201 0.45 25.94 0.42
N ALA A 202 0.62 27.23 0.12
CA ALA A 202 -0.40 28.03 -0.54
C ALA A 202 -0.79 27.46 -1.90
N GLU A 203 0.18 27.04 -2.71
CA GLU A 203 -0.07 26.38 -4.00
C GLU A 203 -0.82 25.05 -3.83
N ALA A 204 -0.42 24.22 -2.86
CA ALA A 204 -1.09 22.96 -2.58
C ALA A 204 -2.56 23.17 -2.16
N VAL A 205 -2.83 24.20 -1.36
CA VAL A 205 -4.20 24.59 -0.96
C VAL A 205 -5.00 25.04 -2.19
N ALA A 206 -4.46 25.95 -3.00
CA ALA A 206 -5.13 26.43 -4.21
C ALA A 206 -5.46 25.30 -5.18
N PHE A 207 -4.49 24.39 -5.39
CA PHE A 207 -4.69 23.19 -6.20
C PHE A 207 -5.81 22.31 -5.63
N ASP A 208 -5.79 22.02 -4.33
CA ASP A 208 -6.82 21.18 -3.70
C ASP A 208 -8.21 21.82 -3.78
N GLU A 209 -8.33 23.13 -3.59
CA GLU A 209 -9.60 23.86 -3.71
C GLU A 209 -10.19 23.78 -5.12
N GLU A 210 -9.37 24.00 -6.15
CA GLU A 210 -9.80 23.94 -7.55
C GLU A 210 -10.18 22.50 -7.95
N THR A 211 -9.34 21.54 -7.56
CA THR A 211 -9.49 20.14 -7.96
C THR A 211 -10.58 19.39 -7.20
N ARG A 212 -10.94 19.84 -6.00
CA ARG A 212 -12.03 19.26 -5.19
C ARG A 212 -13.37 19.28 -5.90
N LYS A 213 -13.61 20.26 -6.77
CA LYS A 213 -14.84 20.39 -7.58
C LYS A 213 -14.88 19.41 -8.76
N ARG A 214 -13.74 18.86 -9.19
CA ARG A 214 -13.61 18.00 -10.37
C ARG A 214 -12.70 16.81 -10.08
N LYS A 215 -13.14 15.86 -9.27
CA LYS A 215 -12.36 14.64 -8.99
C LYS A 215 -12.23 13.78 -10.24
N PHE A 216 -11.11 13.07 -10.41
CA PHE A 216 -11.02 12.02 -11.41
C PHE A 216 -12.05 10.93 -11.11
N ARG A 217 -12.83 10.54 -12.13
CA ARG A 217 -13.82 9.48 -12.03
C ARG A 217 -13.17 8.15 -12.38
N ALA A 218 -13.18 7.20 -11.44
CA ALA A 218 -12.54 5.91 -11.63
C ALA A 218 -13.57 4.78 -11.84
N LEU A 219 -13.18 3.81 -12.68
CA LEU A 219 -13.80 2.50 -12.84
C LEU A 219 -12.84 1.43 -12.28
N ASP A 220 -13.28 0.71 -11.25
CA ASP A 220 -12.52 -0.40 -10.65
C ASP A 220 -13.00 -1.75 -11.19
N LEU A 221 -12.13 -2.45 -11.91
CA LEU A 221 -12.37 -3.76 -12.48
C LEU A 221 -11.83 -4.84 -11.52
N PHE A 222 -12.65 -5.85 -11.24
CA PHE A 222 -12.30 -6.91 -10.28
C PHE A 222 -12.09 -6.32 -8.87
N ALA A 223 -13.00 -5.44 -8.48
CA ALA A 223 -12.81 -4.49 -7.38
C ALA A 223 -12.60 -5.15 -6.00
N GLY A 224 -13.03 -6.40 -5.83
CA GLY A 224 -13.05 -7.08 -4.56
C GLY A 224 -13.83 -6.27 -3.52
N ALA A 225 -13.29 -6.14 -2.32
CA ALA A 225 -13.86 -5.28 -1.29
C ALA A 225 -13.62 -3.78 -1.54
N GLY A 226 -12.83 -3.40 -2.55
CA GLY A 226 -12.54 -2.01 -2.91
C GLY A 226 -11.30 -1.40 -2.26
N ALA A 227 -10.44 -2.20 -1.61
CA ALA A 227 -9.29 -1.69 -0.87
C ALA A 227 -8.31 -0.87 -1.75
N LEU A 228 -8.11 -1.29 -3.00
CA LEU A 228 -7.23 -0.61 -3.95
C LEU A 228 -7.81 0.76 -4.34
N SER A 229 -9.00 0.78 -4.92
CA SER A 229 -9.59 2.02 -5.42
C SER A 229 -10.02 2.99 -4.33
N LEU A 230 -10.60 2.51 -3.22
CA LEU A 230 -10.98 3.38 -2.10
C LEU A 230 -9.75 3.95 -1.37
N GLY A 231 -8.64 3.21 -1.32
CA GLY A 231 -7.37 3.72 -0.81
C GLY A 231 -6.77 4.83 -1.68
N LEU A 232 -7.07 4.87 -2.98
CA LEU A 232 -6.62 5.89 -3.92
C LEU A 232 -7.42 7.21 -3.82
N GLU A 233 -8.60 7.23 -3.19
CA GLU A 233 -9.47 8.42 -3.17
C GLU A 233 -8.85 9.66 -2.51
N GLY A 234 -7.90 9.45 -1.58
CA GLY A 234 -7.11 10.54 -1.00
C GLY A 234 -6.25 11.30 -2.03
N GLY A 235 -6.03 10.73 -3.21
CA GLY A 235 -5.30 11.33 -4.32
C GLY A 235 -6.10 12.28 -5.20
N GLY A 236 -7.31 12.67 -4.79
CA GLY A 236 -8.18 13.57 -5.57
C GLY A 236 -8.98 12.86 -6.67
N MET A 237 -9.25 11.57 -6.50
CA MET A 237 -10.15 10.78 -7.35
C MET A 237 -11.36 10.25 -6.56
N LYS A 238 -12.39 9.79 -7.26
CA LYS A 238 -13.55 9.08 -6.70
C LYS A 238 -13.80 7.81 -7.50
N THR A 239 -13.94 6.66 -6.83
CA THR A 239 -14.44 5.46 -7.50
C THR A 239 -15.92 5.65 -7.74
N THR A 240 -16.30 5.87 -9.00
CA THR A 240 -17.70 6.10 -9.40
C THR A 240 -18.39 4.80 -9.80
N HIS A 241 -17.61 3.87 -10.34
CA HIS A 241 -18.08 2.60 -10.84
C HIS A 241 -17.14 1.48 -10.40
N ALA A 242 -17.69 0.32 -10.07
CA ALA A 242 -16.92 -0.87 -9.75
C ALA A 242 -17.60 -2.12 -10.29
N ILE A 243 -16.83 -3.10 -10.76
CA ILE A 243 -17.33 -4.40 -11.21
C ILE A 243 -16.72 -5.48 -10.32
N GLU A 244 -17.57 -6.24 -9.64
CA GLU A 244 -17.14 -7.30 -8.73
C GLU A 244 -18.07 -8.51 -8.83
N ILE A 245 -17.52 -9.69 -9.12
CA ILE A 245 -18.32 -10.89 -9.36
C ILE A 245 -18.83 -11.53 -8.07
N SER A 246 -18.12 -11.41 -6.94
CA SER A 246 -18.50 -11.95 -5.65
C SER A 246 -19.58 -11.09 -4.98
N PRO A 247 -20.79 -11.64 -4.73
CA PRO A 247 -21.85 -10.90 -4.05
C PRO A 247 -21.45 -10.30 -2.69
N SER A 248 -20.68 -11.05 -1.89
CA SER A 248 -20.25 -10.57 -0.57
C SER A 248 -19.28 -9.39 -0.70
N ALA A 249 -18.34 -9.45 -1.64
CA ALA A 249 -17.38 -8.38 -1.87
C ALA A 249 -18.03 -7.14 -2.49
N ALA A 250 -18.96 -7.31 -3.43
CA ALA A 250 -19.75 -6.23 -3.99
C ALA A 250 -20.57 -5.50 -2.92
N ARG A 251 -21.21 -6.23 -2.00
CA ARG A 251 -21.93 -5.65 -0.86
C ARG A 251 -21.01 -4.93 0.12
N THR A 252 -19.83 -5.50 0.42
CA THR A 252 -18.79 -4.82 1.18
C THR A 252 -18.40 -3.50 0.51
N PHE A 253 -18.16 -3.50 -0.80
CA PHE A 253 -17.81 -2.28 -1.54
C PHE A 253 -18.93 -1.24 -1.37
N ARG A 254 -20.19 -1.58 -1.69
CA ARG A 254 -21.35 -0.68 -1.58
C ARG A 254 -21.50 -0.10 -0.17
N ARG A 255 -21.28 -0.91 0.87
CA ARG A 255 -21.37 -0.46 2.26
C ARG A 255 -20.34 0.62 2.60
N ASN A 256 -19.13 0.50 2.06
CA ASN A 256 -18.02 1.42 2.37
C ASN A 256 -17.92 2.61 1.40
N SER A 257 -18.62 2.54 0.27
CA SER A 257 -18.76 3.66 -0.68
C SER A 257 -20.17 3.70 -1.28
N PRO A 258 -21.17 4.23 -0.55
CA PRO A 258 -22.57 4.22 -0.98
C PRO A 258 -22.84 4.95 -2.29
N ASP A 259 -22.03 5.98 -2.60
CA ASP A 259 -22.16 6.77 -3.83
C ASP A 259 -21.53 6.08 -5.07
N THR A 260 -20.90 4.90 -4.90
CA THR A 260 -20.33 4.14 -6.02
C THR A 260 -21.37 3.20 -6.60
N THR A 261 -21.54 3.22 -7.92
CA THR A 261 -22.33 2.21 -8.62
C THR A 261 -21.52 0.92 -8.73
N VAL A 262 -21.87 -0.08 -7.93
CA VAL A 262 -21.20 -1.39 -7.93
C VAL A 262 -22.04 -2.41 -8.69
N TYR A 263 -21.50 -2.92 -9.79
CA TYR A 263 -22.09 -3.97 -10.62
C TYR A 263 -21.67 -5.34 -10.09
N ASN A 264 -22.59 -6.08 -9.44
CA ASN A 264 -22.29 -7.45 -9.05
C ASN A 264 -22.49 -8.41 -10.23
N GLN A 265 -21.52 -8.42 -11.15
CA GLN A 265 -21.60 -9.18 -12.40
C GLN A 265 -20.19 -9.45 -12.97
N CYS A 266 -20.10 -10.40 -13.91
CA CYS A 266 -18.92 -10.68 -14.71
C CYS A 266 -18.51 -9.46 -15.56
N ALA A 267 -17.22 -9.13 -15.55
CA ALA A 267 -16.66 -8.00 -16.29
C ALA A 267 -16.79 -8.13 -17.82
N ASN A 268 -16.89 -9.35 -18.36
CA ASN A 268 -17.18 -9.57 -19.79
C ASN A 268 -18.63 -9.21 -20.13
N GLU A 269 -19.59 -9.59 -19.30
CA GLU A 269 -21.01 -9.25 -19.53
C GLU A 269 -21.23 -7.75 -19.42
N MET A 270 -20.61 -7.11 -18.42
CA MET A 270 -20.67 -5.66 -18.27
C MET A 270 -20.01 -4.91 -19.43
N LEU A 271 -18.91 -5.42 -19.99
CA LEU A 271 -18.27 -4.81 -21.17
C LEU A 271 -19.20 -4.88 -22.38
N ARG A 272 -19.80 -6.06 -22.65
CA ARG A 272 -20.77 -6.21 -23.74
C ARG A 272 -21.95 -5.26 -23.56
N TYR A 273 -22.46 -5.15 -22.33
CA TYR A 273 -23.53 -4.23 -22.01
C TYR A 273 -23.12 -2.77 -22.26
N ALA A 274 -21.90 -2.38 -21.89
CA ALA A 274 -21.38 -1.03 -22.11
C ALA A 274 -21.22 -0.69 -23.59
N VAL A 275 -20.65 -1.60 -24.38
CA VAL A 275 -20.47 -1.42 -25.83
C VAL A 275 -21.82 -1.34 -26.54
N LYS A 276 -22.75 -2.25 -26.25
CA LYS A 276 -24.11 -2.21 -26.82
C LYS A 276 -24.85 -0.93 -26.44
N SER A 277 -24.78 -0.54 -25.16
CA SER A 277 -25.38 0.70 -24.64
C SER A 277 -24.85 1.92 -25.36
N HIS A 278 -23.53 2.04 -25.49
CA HIS A 278 -22.89 3.18 -26.15
C HIS A 278 -23.25 3.27 -27.64
N ARG A 279 -23.38 2.13 -28.33
CA ARG A 279 -23.77 2.07 -29.75
C ARG A 279 -25.27 2.18 -30.01
N GLY A 280 -26.11 2.29 -28.97
CA GLY A 280 -27.57 2.31 -29.13
C GLY A 280 -28.16 0.97 -29.60
N LEU A 281 -27.46 -0.13 -29.35
CA LEU A 281 -27.83 -1.49 -29.81
C LEU A 281 -28.52 -2.33 -28.71
N LEU A 282 -28.95 -1.71 -27.61
CA LEU A 282 -29.60 -2.43 -26.51
C LEU A 282 -31.02 -2.84 -26.88
N GLN A 283 -31.30 -4.13 -26.75
CA GLN A 283 -32.66 -4.66 -26.77
C GLN A 283 -33.30 -4.56 -25.37
N LYS A 284 -34.62 -4.73 -25.29
CA LYS A 284 -35.41 -4.57 -24.05
C LYS A 284 -34.87 -5.41 -22.87
N ASP A 285 -34.38 -6.61 -23.16
CA ASP A 285 -33.91 -7.58 -22.17
C ASP A 285 -32.37 -7.75 -22.12
N ASP A 286 -31.61 -6.88 -22.79
CA ASP A 286 -30.14 -6.97 -22.86
C ASP A 286 -29.41 -6.54 -21.57
N ALA A 287 -30.11 -5.89 -20.64
CA ALA A 287 -29.50 -5.41 -19.40
C ALA A 287 -29.17 -6.59 -18.47
N PRO A 288 -27.90 -6.78 -18.08
CA PRO A 288 -27.53 -7.84 -17.16
C PRO A 288 -28.20 -7.64 -15.80
N LYS A 289 -28.39 -8.76 -15.08
CA LYS A 289 -28.94 -8.78 -13.74
C LYS A 289 -27.83 -8.91 -12.69
N ASP A 290 -28.05 -8.40 -11.49
CA ASP A 290 -27.18 -8.65 -10.33
C ASP A 290 -27.15 -10.17 -10.04
N ILE A 291 -25.96 -10.71 -9.76
CA ILE A 291 -25.78 -12.15 -9.53
C ILE A 291 -26.56 -12.63 -8.30
N TYR A 292 -26.73 -11.79 -7.28
CA TYR A 292 -27.31 -12.20 -6.01
C TYR A 292 -28.82 -11.98 -5.92
N ASP A 293 -29.29 -10.76 -6.18
CA ASP A 293 -30.71 -10.42 -6.03
C ASP A 293 -31.48 -10.41 -7.36
N HIS A 294 -30.79 -10.68 -8.48
CA HIS A 294 -31.38 -10.72 -9.82
C HIS A 294 -32.05 -9.41 -10.27
N SER A 295 -31.79 -8.30 -9.57
CA SER A 295 -32.24 -6.98 -9.98
C SER A 295 -31.56 -6.54 -11.28
N ARG A 296 -32.24 -5.72 -12.08
CA ARG A 296 -31.68 -5.18 -13.31
C ARG A 296 -30.57 -4.18 -12.97
N LEU A 297 -29.38 -4.36 -13.56
CA LEU A 297 -28.26 -3.45 -13.33
C LEU A 297 -28.47 -2.10 -14.06
N PRO A 298 -27.99 -0.98 -13.48
CA PRO A 298 -28.08 0.32 -14.13
C PRO A 298 -27.16 0.41 -15.36
N PRO A 299 -27.36 1.40 -16.24
CA PRO A 299 -26.51 1.59 -17.41
C PRO A 299 -25.04 1.84 -17.02
N PRO A 300 -24.07 1.21 -17.70
CA PRO A 300 -22.64 1.39 -17.47
C PRO A 300 -22.14 2.75 -17.97
N PRO A 301 -20.97 3.21 -17.51
CA PRO A 301 -20.37 4.46 -17.97
C PRO A 301 -20.03 4.41 -19.47
N LYS A 302 -20.04 5.58 -20.13
CA LYS A 302 -19.66 5.73 -21.54
C LYS A 302 -18.22 6.19 -21.69
N PRO A 303 -17.60 6.03 -22.88
CA PRO A 303 -16.33 6.68 -23.19
C PRO A 303 -16.40 8.19 -22.90
N GLY A 304 -15.38 8.72 -22.23
CA GLY A 304 -15.37 10.09 -21.70
C GLY A 304 -15.94 10.26 -20.28
N ASP A 305 -16.62 9.26 -19.71
CA ASP A 305 -17.10 9.29 -18.32
C ASP A 305 -16.07 8.88 -17.28
N ILE A 306 -15.00 8.20 -17.71
CA ILE A 306 -13.99 7.62 -16.82
C ILE A 306 -12.62 8.22 -17.13
N ASP A 307 -11.98 8.78 -16.11
CA ASP A 307 -10.62 9.33 -16.19
C ASP A 307 -9.55 8.28 -15.87
N LEU A 308 -9.90 7.27 -15.07
CA LEU A 308 -8.96 6.28 -14.53
C LEU A 308 -9.59 4.88 -14.51
N ILE A 309 -8.88 3.89 -15.06
CA ILE A 309 -9.20 2.47 -14.83
C ILE A 309 -8.24 1.88 -13.79
N ILE A 310 -8.80 1.18 -12.82
CA ILE A 310 -8.08 0.44 -11.79
C ILE A 310 -8.41 -1.03 -11.96
N ALA A 311 -7.43 -1.93 -11.84
CA ALA A 311 -7.69 -3.37 -11.93
C ALA A 311 -6.74 -4.21 -11.07
N GLY A 312 -7.30 -5.01 -10.16
CA GLY A 312 -6.60 -6.08 -9.43
C GLY A 312 -6.94 -7.44 -10.03
N PHE A 313 -6.47 -7.73 -11.24
CA PHE A 313 -6.93 -8.91 -11.97
C PHE A 313 -6.31 -10.20 -11.39
N PRO A 314 -7.13 -11.25 -11.15
CA PRO A 314 -6.63 -12.46 -10.52
C PRO A 314 -5.64 -13.19 -11.42
N CYS A 315 -4.52 -13.62 -10.84
CA CYS A 315 -3.55 -14.47 -11.51
C CYS A 315 -3.35 -15.74 -10.67
N GLN A 316 -3.93 -16.86 -11.11
CA GLN A 316 -3.58 -18.16 -10.56
C GLN A 316 -2.31 -18.67 -11.26
N PRO A 317 -1.28 -19.17 -10.55
CA PRO A 317 -0.12 -19.76 -11.20
C PRO A 317 -0.58 -20.89 -12.13
N HIS A 318 -0.25 -20.77 -13.43
CA HIS A 318 -0.45 -21.81 -14.46
C HIS A 318 -1.87 -22.05 -14.98
N SER A 319 -2.74 -21.03 -15.11
CA SER A 319 -4.04 -21.22 -15.78
C SER A 319 -4.17 -20.44 -17.09
N ARG A 320 -4.79 -21.06 -18.12
CA ARG A 320 -5.24 -20.40 -19.36
C ARG A 320 -6.21 -19.23 -19.07
N LEU A 321 -6.86 -19.22 -17.91
CA LEU A 321 -7.81 -18.18 -17.47
C LEU A 321 -7.16 -16.80 -17.27
N ASN A 322 -5.86 -16.74 -17.00
CA ASN A 322 -5.15 -15.47 -16.77
C ASN A 322 -5.11 -14.57 -18.02
N ILE A 323 -4.96 -15.15 -19.22
CA ILE A 323 -4.90 -14.38 -20.47
C ILE A 323 -6.26 -13.75 -20.77
N ASN A 324 -7.36 -14.49 -20.56
CA ASN A 324 -8.71 -14.00 -20.85
C ASN A 324 -9.07 -12.74 -20.05
N LEU A 325 -8.62 -12.67 -18.79
CA LEU A 325 -8.87 -11.49 -17.95
C LEU A 325 -7.97 -10.30 -18.32
N ILE A 326 -6.74 -10.55 -18.75
CA ILE A 326 -5.87 -9.49 -19.32
C ILE A 326 -6.48 -8.95 -20.60
N LEU A 327 -7.00 -9.82 -21.48
CA LEU A 327 -7.68 -9.40 -22.71
C LEU A 327 -8.93 -8.58 -22.39
N ASN A 328 -9.76 -9.03 -21.44
CA ASN A 328 -10.93 -8.27 -21.00
C ASN A 328 -10.54 -6.87 -20.47
N LEU A 329 -9.50 -6.80 -19.63
CA LEU A 329 -8.96 -5.54 -19.13
C LEU A 329 -8.53 -4.62 -20.28
N LEU A 330 -7.73 -5.13 -21.22
CA LEU A 330 -7.28 -4.37 -22.39
C LEU A 330 -8.45 -3.90 -23.25
N SER A 331 -9.49 -4.70 -23.43
CA SER A 331 -10.70 -4.30 -24.15
C SER A 331 -11.47 -3.19 -23.44
N TRP A 332 -11.49 -3.17 -22.10
CA TRP A 332 -12.05 -2.03 -21.35
C TRP A 332 -11.21 -0.76 -21.53
N VAL A 333 -9.88 -0.87 -21.54
CA VAL A 333 -8.98 0.27 -21.77
C VAL A 333 -9.16 0.83 -23.18
N ASP A 334 -9.18 -0.03 -24.20
CA ASP A 334 -9.42 0.33 -25.59
C ASP A 334 -10.78 1.00 -25.79
N PHE A 335 -11.84 0.46 -25.16
CA PHE A 335 -13.18 1.03 -25.27
C PHE A 335 -13.34 2.36 -24.55
N MET A 336 -12.79 2.51 -23.33
CA MET A 336 -13.02 3.68 -22.48
C MET A 336 -12.02 4.81 -22.68
N GLU A 337 -10.82 4.49 -23.20
CA GLU A 337 -9.68 5.40 -23.39
C GLU A 337 -9.39 6.32 -22.18
N PRO A 338 -9.23 5.78 -20.96
CA PRO A 338 -9.03 6.60 -19.76
C PRO A 338 -7.71 7.38 -19.82
N LYS A 339 -7.61 8.48 -19.08
CA LYS A 339 -6.35 9.25 -18.96
C LYS A 339 -5.25 8.42 -18.29
N TYR A 340 -5.63 7.63 -17.29
CA TYR A 340 -4.73 6.82 -16.49
C TYR A 340 -5.22 5.39 -16.32
N CYS A 341 -4.29 4.48 -16.08
CA CYS A 341 -4.55 3.08 -15.74
C CYS A 341 -3.61 2.63 -14.61
N ILE A 342 -4.15 1.91 -13.63
CA ILE A 342 -3.39 1.32 -12.52
C ILE A 342 -3.76 -0.16 -12.42
N PHE A 343 -2.80 -1.04 -12.72
CA PHE A 343 -3.01 -2.48 -12.67
C PHE A 343 -2.17 -3.09 -11.55
N GLU A 344 -2.79 -3.94 -10.75
CA GLU A 344 -2.15 -4.70 -9.67
C GLU A 344 -2.14 -6.19 -10.00
N ASN A 345 -1.08 -6.88 -9.57
CA ASN A 345 -1.05 -8.34 -9.55
C ASN A 345 -0.08 -8.90 -8.48
N VAL A 346 -0.12 -10.21 -8.25
CA VAL A 346 0.87 -10.93 -7.47
C VAL A 346 2.25 -10.90 -8.13
N ARG A 347 3.33 -10.94 -7.32
CA ARG A 347 4.71 -11.03 -7.82
C ARG A 347 4.92 -12.18 -8.83
N GLY A 348 4.22 -13.29 -8.65
CA GLY A 348 4.27 -14.46 -9.54
C GLY A 348 3.86 -14.18 -10.99
N PHE A 349 3.15 -13.07 -11.27
CA PHE A 349 2.82 -12.63 -12.62
C PHE A 349 4.07 -12.46 -13.50
N LEU A 350 5.19 -12.03 -12.92
CA LEU A 350 6.47 -11.87 -13.63
C LEU A 350 7.02 -13.20 -14.15
N SER A 351 6.62 -14.34 -13.57
CA SER A 351 7.05 -15.68 -13.99
C SER A 351 6.07 -16.33 -14.99
N PHE A 352 5.03 -15.62 -15.42
CA PHE A 352 4.06 -16.17 -16.37
C PHE A 352 4.64 -16.22 -17.79
N ASN A 353 4.78 -17.44 -18.32
CA ASN A 353 5.23 -17.67 -19.69
C ASN A 353 4.02 -17.72 -20.64
N LEU A 354 4.03 -16.88 -21.68
CA LEU A 354 3.00 -16.90 -22.71
C LEU A 354 3.26 -18.05 -23.68
N ASN A 355 2.21 -18.74 -24.14
CA ASN A 355 2.30 -19.91 -25.03
C ASN A 355 3.16 -21.07 -24.47
N ALA A 356 3.28 -21.18 -23.14
CA ALA A 356 3.90 -22.33 -22.50
C ALA A 356 2.95 -23.54 -22.53
N VAL A 357 3.52 -24.74 -22.62
CA VAL A 357 2.78 -26.00 -22.49
C VAL A 357 2.77 -26.39 -21.03
N GLN A 358 1.59 -26.65 -20.48
CA GLN A 358 1.45 -27.16 -19.12
C GLN A 358 1.68 -28.67 -19.14
N LEU A 359 2.72 -29.13 -18.44
CA LEU A 359 3.04 -30.56 -18.34
C LEU A 359 2.28 -31.23 -17.18
N ASP A 360 2.11 -30.51 -16.06
CA ASP A 360 1.34 -30.95 -14.89
C ASP A 360 0.79 -29.73 -14.11
N GLU A 361 0.14 -29.96 -12.96
CA GLU A 361 -0.45 -28.89 -12.12
C GLU A 361 0.56 -27.83 -11.64
N HIS A 362 1.86 -28.12 -11.68
CA HIS A 362 2.91 -27.28 -11.09
C HIS A 362 4.08 -26.96 -12.04
N ARG A 363 4.10 -27.54 -13.25
CA ARG A 363 5.20 -27.39 -14.22
C ARG A 363 4.69 -27.01 -15.59
N THR A 364 5.32 -25.98 -16.15
CA THR A 364 5.15 -25.54 -17.54
C THR A 364 6.50 -25.58 -18.25
N THR A 365 6.52 -25.99 -19.53
CA THR A 365 7.71 -25.96 -20.38
C THR A 365 7.49 -25.14 -21.64
N GLY A 366 8.57 -24.52 -22.12
CA GLY A 366 8.55 -23.63 -23.27
C GLY A 366 7.83 -22.29 -23.02
N GLY A 367 7.44 -21.63 -24.11
CA GLY A 367 6.80 -20.33 -24.10
C GLY A 367 7.75 -19.13 -24.00
N ILE A 368 7.18 -17.94 -24.11
CA ILE A 368 7.91 -16.67 -24.00
C ILE A 368 8.03 -16.33 -22.52
N SER A 369 9.27 -16.33 -22.01
CA SER A 369 9.55 -15.94 -20.62
C SER A 369 9.06 -14.52 -20.33
N MET A 370 8.39 -14.34 -19.19
CA MET A 370 7.69 -13.11 -18.79
C MET A 370 6.65 -12.65 -19.83
N GLY A 371 6.10 -13.57 -20.61
CA GLY A 371 5.25 -13.27 -21.75
C GLY A 371 3.98 -12.48 -21.38
N GLY A 372 3.45 -12.65 -20.17
CA GLY A 372 2.32 -11.86 -19.68
C GLY A 372 2.64 -10.38 -19.52
N LEU A 373 3.78 -10.05 -18.91
CA LEU A 373 4.26 -8.67 -18.79
C LEU A 373 4.55 -8.08 -20.17
N LYS A 374 5.28 -8.81 -21.02
CA LYS A 374 5.63 -8.35 -22.37
C LYS A 374 4.39 -8.07 -23.21
N PHE A 375 3.40 -8.95 -23.16
CA PHE A 375 2.13 -8.78 -23.85
C PHE A 375 1.36 -7.55 -23.35
N LEU A 376 1.22 -7.42 -22.02
CA LEU A 376 0.53 -6.28 -21.41
C LEU A 376 1.20 -4.95 -21.77
N VAL A 377 2.53 -4.85 -21.62
CA VAL A 377 3.28 -3.64 -21.99
C VAL A 377 3.12 -3.35 -23.48
N HIS A 378 3.31 -4.34 -24.34
CA HIS A 378 3.19 -4.15 -25.79
C HIS A 378 1.79 -3.67 -26.19
N ALA A 379 0.73 -4.25 -25.64
CA ALA A 379 -0.64 -3.82 -25.90
C ALA A 379 -0.88 -2.37 -25.47
N MET A 380 -0.41 -1.97 -24.29
CA MET A 380 -0.54 -0.59 -23.81
C MET A 380 0.21 0.41 -24.70
N LEU A 381 1.43 0.09 -25.14
CA LEU A 381 2.20 0.92 -26.06
C LEU A 381 1.49 1.07 -27.42
N THR A 382 0.90 -0.02 -27.93
CA THR A 382 0.12 -0.02 -29.17
C THR A 382 -1.13 0.86 -29.06
N MET A 383 -1.81 0.84 -27.89
CA MET A 383 -2.91 1.74 -27.55
C MET A 383 -2.45 3.18 -27.19
N ASN A 384 -1.18 3.51 -27.42
CA ASN A 384 -0.62 4.85 -27.23
C ASN A 384 -0.60 5.32 -25.75
N TYR A 385 -0.30 4.39 -24.83
CA TYR A 385 -0.06 4.68 -23.43
C TYR A 385 1.42 4.63 -23.09
N GLN A 386 1.87 5.58 -22.27
CA GLN A 386 3.12 5.48 -21.51
C GLN A 386 2.94 4.43 -20.41
N VAL A 387 4.02 3.75 -20.02
CA VAL A 387 3.97 2.63 -19.06
C VAL A 387 5.16 2.68 -18.10
N ARG A 388 4.92 2.38 -16.82
CA ARG A 388 5.96 2.06 -15.81
C ARG A 388 5.47 0.88 -14.99
N PHE A 389 6.38 0.01 -14.56
CA PHE A 389 6.03 -1.10 -13.66
C PHE A 389 7.03 -1.24 -12.52
N CYS A 390 6.57 -1.79 -11.39
CA CYS A 390 7.39 -1.93 -10.20
C CYS A 390 6.90 -3.07 -9.29
N LEU A 391 7.75 -3.45 -8.33
CA LEU A 391 7.39 -4.29 -7.20
C LEU A 391 7.33 -3.44 -5.93
N LEU A 392 6.21 -3.48 -5.22
CA LEU A 392 6.01 -2.75 -3.97
C LEU A 392 5.88 -3.72 -2.80
N GLN A 393 6.59 -3.45 -1.71
CA GLN A 393 6.49 -4.17 -0.44
C GLN A 393 5.61 -3.39 0.54
N ALA A 394 4.51 -3.98 1.01
CA ALA A 394 3.54 -3.30 1.87
C ALA A 394 4.13 -2.68 3.15
N ALA A 395 5.08 -3.38 3.79
CA ALA A 395 5.78 -2.89 4.98
C ALA A 395 6.50 -1.56 4.76
N HIS A 396 6.98 -1.29 3.55
CA HIS A 396 7.62 -0.02 3.19
C HIS A 396 6.67 1.17 3.11
N TYR A 397 5.37 0.95 3.21
CA TYR A 397 4.35 2.01 3.13
C TYR A 397 3.55 2.15 4.42
N GLY A 398 4.00 1.55 5.52
CA GLY A 398 3.33 1.63 6.82
C GLY A 398 2.21 0.60 7.00
N THR A 399 2.17 -0.43 6.16
CA THR A 399 1.35 -1.61 6.42
C THR A 399 2.10 -2.53 7.38
N PRO A 400 1.51 -2.99 8.50
CA PRO A 400 2.19 -3.89 9.43
C PRO A 400 2.29 -5.33 8.89
N GLN A 401 2.66 -5.53 7.62
CA GLN A 401 2.65 -6.83 6.96
C GLN A 401 3.73 -6.95 5.89
N THR A 402 4.34 -8.13 5.78
CA THR A 402 5.13 -8.50 4.60
C THR A 402 4.23 -8.95 3.45
N ARG A 403 4.16 -8.18 2.36
CA ARG A 403 3.43 -8.52 1.13
C ARG A 403 3.99 -7.75 -0.06
N VAL A 404 4.53 -8.49 -1.03
CA VAL A 404 5.02 -7.92 -2.29
C VAL A 404 3.95 -8.05 -3.38
N ARG A 405 3.74 -6.96 -4.13
CA ARG A 405 2.83 -6.90 -5.29
C ARG A 405 3.49 -6.23 -6.48
N PHE A 406 3.09 -6.66 -7.66
CA PHE A 406 3.42 -6.06 -8.94
C PHE A 406 2.41 -4.97 -9.26
N PHE A 407 2.89 -3.84 -9.73
CA PHE A 407 2.06 -2.76 -10.24
C PHE A 407 2.53 -2.35 -11.63
N LEU A 408 1.57 -2.00 -12.48
CA LEU A 408 1.80 -1.31 -13.75
C LEU A 408 0.96 -0.02 -13.75
N PHE A 409 1.63 1.09 -13.96
CA PHE A 409 1.03 2.40 -14.16
C PHE A 409 1.09 2.74 -15.63
N ALA A 410 0.00 3.26 -16.16
CA ALA A 410 -0.03 3.77 -17.51
C ALA A 410 -0.76 5.10 -17.60
N ALA A 411 -0.30 5.95 -18.52
CA ALA A 411 -0.85 7.27 -18.77
C ALA A 411 -0.97 7.48 -20.28
N ARG A 412 -2.15 7.90 -20.74
CA ARG A 412 -2.36 8.25 -22.15
C ARG A 412 -1.39 9.37 -22.52
N ARG A 413 -0.89 9.40 -23.76
CA ARG A 413 -0.03 10.50 -24.20
C ARG A 413 -0.70 11.86 -23.96
N GLY A 414 0.10 12.86 -23.62
CA GLY A 414 -0.36 14.18 -23.16
C GLY A 414 -0.65 14.27 -21.65
N TYR A 415 -0.56 13.17 -20.90
CA TYR A 415 -0.64 13.16 -19.44
C TYR A 415 0.69 12.71 -18.81
N PRO A 416 1.14 13.34 -17.70
CA PRO A 416 2.37 12.91 -17.02
C PRO A 416 2.24 11.49 -16.45
N LEU A 417 3.21 10.61 -16.71
CA LEU A 417 3.24 9.25 -16.16
C LEU A 417 3.50 9.26 -14.64
N LEU A 418 2.75 8.43 -13.89
CA LEU A 418 2.91 8.27 -12.45
C LEU A 418 4.28 7.69 -12.11
N ALA A 419 4.92 8.23 -11.08
CA ALA A 419 6.12 7.64 -10.50
C ALA A 419 5.77 6.39 -9.68
N ALA A 420 6.74 5.49 -9.52
CA ALA A 420 6.61 4.45 -8.52
C ALA A 420 6.76 5.09 -7.12
N PRO A 421 5.79 4.91 -6.21
CA PRO A 421 5.84 5.56 -4.91
C PRO A 421 7.07 5.07 -4.14
N GLN A 422 7.90 5.98 -3.65
CA GLN A 422 9.09 5.62 -2.88
C GLN A 422 8.70 5.12 -1.47
N PRO A 423 9.43 4.14 -0.91
CA PRO A 423 9.27 3.70 0.48
C PRO A 423 9.22 4.85 1.48
N THR A 424 8.25 4.79 2.39
CA THR A 424 8.10 5.75 3.49
C THR A 424 8.54 5.17 4.83
N HIS A 425 8.55 3.85 4.96
CA HIS A 425 8.93 3.14 6.18
C HIS A 425 10.12 2.21 5.91
N ASP A 426 11.13 2.25 6.76
CA ASP A 426 12.30 1.39 6.70
C ASP A 426 11.93 0.00 7.21
N PHE A 427 12.14 -1.01 6.37
CA PHE A 427 11.82 -2.39 6.69
C PHE A 427 12.89 -3.33 6.10
N PRO A 428 13.42 -4.27 6.89
CA PRO A 428 14.42 -5.21 6.41
C PRO A 428 13.83 -6.12 5.33
N LEU A 429 14.31 -5.94 4.09
CA LEU A 429 13.89 -6.76 2.96
C LEU A 429 14.53 -8.14 3.02
N THR A 430 13.72 -9.17 2.78
CA THR A 430 14.21 -10.52 2.47
C THR A 430 14.55 -10.71 0.99
N HIS A 431 14.01 -9.87 0.11
CA HIS A 431 14.21 -9.94 -1.34
C HIS A 431 14.34 -8.53 -1.95
N LYS A 432 15.22 -8.39 -2.95
CA LYS A 432 15.34 -7.14 -3.73
C LYS A 432 14.04 -6.86 -4.50
N LEU A 433 13.55 -5.62 -4.45
CA LEU A 433 12.37 -5.14 -5.19
C LEU A 433 12.73 -4.80 -6.64
N GLU A 434 13.34 -5.75 -7.34
CA GLU A 434 13.83 -5.59 -8.71
C GLU A 434 13.09 -6.51 -9.69
N VAL A 435 12.89 -6.04 -10.93
CA VAL A 435 12.38 -6.85 -12.04
C VAL A 435 13.57 -7.22 -12.92
N ARG A 436 13.91 -8.52 -12.93
CA ARG A 436 15.03 -9.04 -13.71
C ARG A 436 14.52 -9.68 -14.99
N PHE A 437 15.04 -9.22 -16.13
CA PHE A 437 14.67 -9.71 -17.45
C PHE A 437 15.54 -10.89 -17.88
N PRO A 438 15.07 -11.73 -18.82
CA PRO A 438 15.85 -12.86 -19.33
C PRO A 438 17.16 -12.50 -20.01
N ASN A 439 17.29 -11.26 -20.51
CA ASN A 439 18.52 -10.74 -21.13
C ASN A 439 19.56 -10.23 -20.10
N GLY A 440 19.27 -10.32 -18.79
CA GLY A 440 20.14 -9.85 -17.72
C GLY A 440 19.87 -8.43 -17.24
N ASP A 441 19.06 -7.63 -17.97
CA ASP A 441 18.67 -6.29 -17.54
C ASP A 441 17.87 -6.32 -16.24
N VAL A 442 17.97 -5.24 -15.46
CA VAL A 442 17.28 -5.11 -14.18
C VAL A 442 16.64 -3.73 -14.06
N ALA A 443 15.31 -3.70 -13.88
CA ALA A 443 14.58 -2.48 -13.57
C ALA A 443 14.38 -2.33 -12.05
N ARG A 444 14.65 -1.13 -11.54
CA ARG A 444 14.56 -0.72 -10.13
C ARG A 444 13.85 0.63 -10.00
N ALA A 445 12.53 0.59 -9.97
CA ALA A 445 11.72 1.80 -9.85
C ALA A 445 11.62 2.37 -8.42
N VAL A 446 12.00 1.61 -7.38
CA VAL A 446 11.93 2.02 -5.97
C VAL A 446 13.27 1.86 -5.27
N ARG A 447 13.63 2.85 -4.46
CA ARG A 447 14.82 2.82 -3.57
C ARG A 447 14.42 2.19 -2.25
N ALA A 448 14.88 0.97 -2.02
CA ALA A 448 14.44 0.12 -0.90
C ALA A 448 15.61 -0.32 -0.02
N GLU A 449 16.74 0.36 -0.14
CA GLU A 449 17.92 0.20 0.70
C GLU A 449 17.60 0.63 2.14
N ALA A 450 18.15 -0.09 3.12
CA ALA A 450 17.97 0.24 4.52
C ALA A 450 18.50 1.65 4.84
N GLY A 451 17.80 2.37 5.72
CA GLY A 451 18.19 3.73 6.13
C GLY A 451 17.88 4.82 5.11
N THR A 452 17.06 4.53 4.09
CA THR A 452 16.63 5.53 3.09
C THR A 452 15.21 6.06 3.33
N ALA A 453 14.40 5.32 4.08
CA ALA A 453 12.99 5.66 4.31
C ALA A 453 12.81 6.56 5.55
N PRO A 454 11.88 7.54 5.52
CA PRO A 454 11.68 8.50 6.61
C PRO A 454 11.23 7.95 7.96
N PHE A 455 10.53 6.81 8.03
CA PHE A 455 9.89 6.29 9.25
C PHE A 455 10.31 4.86 9.55
N LYS A 456 10.21 4.40 10.79
CA LYS A 456 10.32 2.98 11.12
C LYS A 456 9.08 2.21 10.66
N PHE A 457 9.21 0.94 10.27
CA PHE A 457 8.04 0.10 9.97
C PHE A 457 7.06 -0.01 11.14
N VAL A 458 5.78 -0.19 10.82
CA VAL A 458 4.70 -0.40 11.79
C VAL A 458 4.70 -1.85 12.26
N SER A 459 4.89 -2.08 13.56
CA SER A 459 4.84 -3.42 14.16
C SER A 459 3.41 -3.89 14.45
N ILE A 460 3.27 -5.17 14.82
CA ILE A 460 2.00 -5.74 15.30
C ILE A 460 1.53 -5.03 16.57
N ASP A 461 2.44 -4.71 17.50
CA ASP A 461 2.11 -3.97 18.72
C ASP A 461 1.55 -2.57 18.37
N ASP A 462 2.19 -1.88 17.42
CA ASP A 462 1.71 -0.57 16.92
C ASP A 462 0.32 -0.68 16.32
N ALA A 463 0.00 -1.82 15.71
CA ALA A 463 -1.22 -2.04 14.95
C ALA A 463 -2.42 -2.49 15.78
N ILE A 464 -2.24 -3.34 16.80
CA ILE A 464 -3.36 -4.03 17.46
C ILE A 464 -3.40 -3.94 18.98
N SER A 465 -2.43 -3.30 19.64
CA SER A 465 -2.36 -3.25 21.12
C SER A 465 -3.56 -2.57 21.79
N ASP A 466 -4.20 -1.61 21.13
CA ASP A 466 -5.39 -0.90 21.62
C ASP A 466 -6.71 -1.64 21.39
N LEU A 467 -6.71 -2.77 20.65
CA LEU A 467 -7.93 -3.53 20.40
C LEU A 467 -8.43 -4.26 21.67
N PRO A 468 -9.75 -4.47 21.82
CA PRO A 468 -10.31 -5.18 22.97
C PRO A 468 -9.70 -6.59 23.11
N ARG A 469 -9.48 -7.03 24.35
CA ARG A 469 -8.92 -8.36 24.61
C ARG A 469 -10.03 -9.36 24.95
N PHE A 470 -9.86 -10.59 24.48
CA PHE A 470 -10.65 -11.74 24.91
C PHE A 470 -9.89 -13.03 24.58
N ASP A 471 -10.07 -14.05 25.40
CA ASP A 471 -9.54 -15.39 25.20
C ASP A 471 -10.64 -16.36 24.80
N TRP A 472 -10.24 -17.51 24.25
CA TRP A 472 -11.13 -18.66 24.20
C TRP A 472 -11.08 -19.46 25.50
N THR A 473 -12.24 -19.93 25.96
CA THR A 473 -12.34 -20.85 27.08
C THR A 473 -11.78 -22.21 26.69
N ASN A 474 -10.93 -22.81 27.54
CA ASN A 474 -10.49 -24.18 27.34
C ASN A 474 -11.70 -25.14 27.47
N PRO A 475 -12.03 -25.95 26.44
CA PRO A 475 -13.21 -26.83 26.47
C PRO A 475 -13.14 -27.88 27.58
N ASN A 476 -11.93 -28.28 27.99
CA ASN A 476 -11.68 -29.27 29.03
C ASN A 476 -11.32 -28.65 30.37
N LEU A 477 -11.55 -27.34 30.57
CA LEU A 477 -11.14 -26.61 31.77
C LEU A 477 -11.58 -27.29 33.08
N LYS A 478 -12.78 -27.89 33.11
CA LYS A 478 -13.32 -28.56 34.31
C LYS A 478 -12.48 -29.75 34.78
N PHE A 479 -11.80 -30.42 33.84
CA PHE A 479 -11.00 -31.62 34.05
C PHE A 479 -9.52 -31.33 34.29
N LEU A 480 -9.08 -30.07 34.16
CA LEU A 480 -7.70 -29.69 34.42
C LEU A 480 -7.39 -29.64 35.93
N PRO A 481 -6.10 -29.77 36.32
CA PRO A 481 -5.64 -29.60 37.70
C PRO A 481 -6.10 -28.28 38.33
N VAL A 482 -6.18 -28.26 39.67
CA VAL A 482 -6.68 -27.10 40.44
C VAL A 482 -5.88 -25.84 40.13
N GLU A 483 -4.57 -25.97 39.92
CA GLU A 483 -3.62 -24.89 39.63
C GLU A 483 -3.99 -24.22 38.30
N LYS A 484 -4.09 -25.00 37.21
CA LYS A 484 -4.49 -24.50 35.88
C LYS A 484 -5.89 -23.87 35.89
N ARG A 485 -6.83 -24.42 36.67
CA ARG A 485 -8.17 -23.83 36.84
C ARG A 485 -8.14 -22.50 37.60
N SER A 486 -7.28 -22.38 38.61
CA SER A 486 -7.07 -21.15 39.38
C SER A 486 -6.45 -20.06 38.50
N GLU A 487 -5.42 -20.40 37.72
CA GLU A 487 -4.80 -19.50 36.75
C GLU A 487 -5.80 -18.98 35.71
N ALA A 488 -6.62 -19.87 35.14
CA ALA A 488 -7.65 -19.50 34.19
C ALA A 488 -8.68 -18.52 34.80
N ARG A 489 -9.07 -18.72 36.08
CA ARG A 489 -9.98 -17.80 36.78
C ARG A 489 -9.36 -16.43 37.02
N LYS A 490 -8.09 -16.37 37.45
CA LYS A 490 -7.37 -15.10 37.62
C LYS A 490 -7.30 -14.33 36.31
N ARG A 491 -6.95 -15.03 35.22
CA ARG A 491 -6.89 -14.43 33.89
C ARG A 491 -8.26 -13.95 33.40
N ALA A 492 -9.33 -14.71 33.64
CA ALA A 492 -10.69 -14.35 33.26
C ALA A 492 -11.20 -13.07 33.96
N ALA A 493 -10.61 -12.68 35.10
CA ALA A 493 -10.92 -11.42 35.77
C ALA A 493 -10.35 -10.18 35.04
N GLU A 494 -9.28 -10.36 34.25
CA GLU A 494 -8.63 -9.27 33.49
C GLU A 494 -9.02 -9.29 32.01
N ILE A 495 -9.12 -10.49 31.42
CA ILE A 495 -9.41 -10.71 30.00
C ILE A 495 -10.62 -11.65 29.90
N PRO A 496 -11.74 -11.21 29.31
CA PRO A 496 -12.93 -12.05 29.15
C PRO A 496 -12.61 -13.37 28.43
N ALA A 497 -13.04 -14.49 29.00
CA ALA A 497 -12.96 -15.81 28.38
C ALA A 497 -14.30 -16.14 27.70
N LEU A 498 -14.28 -16.35 26.39
CA LEU A 498 -15.45 -16.63 25.56
C LEU A 498 -15.45 -18.08 25.08
N GLU A 499 -16.62 -18.72 25.12
CA GLU A 499 -16.79 -20.05 24.57
C GLU A 499 -16.72 -20.05 23.04
N CYS A 500 -15.92 -20.96 22.49
CA CYS A 500 -15.77 -21.13 21.05
C CYS A 500 -16.75 -22.19 20.54
N ASP A 501 -17.99 -21.77 20.34
CA ASP A 501 -19.12 -22.61 19.93
C ASP A 501 -19.23 -22.66 18.39
N GLN A 502 -19.22 -23.87 17.82
CA GLN A 502 -19.28 -24.07 16.37
C GLN A 502 -20.67 -23.83 15.77
N GLU A 503 -21.72 -23.81 16.60
CA GLU A 503 -23.08 -23.48 16.17
C GLU A 503 -23.25 -21.97 15.93
N LYS A 504 -22.31 -21.15 16.41
CA LYS A 504 -22.28 -19.71 16.18
C LYS A 504 -21.40 -19.36 14.98
N PRO A 505 -21.76 -18.34 14.19
CA PRO A 505 -20.98 -17.94 13.02
C PRO A 505 -19.58 -17.43 13.40
N TYR A 506 -19.45 -16.82 14.59
CA TYR A 506 -18.22 -16.21 15.08
C TYR A 506 -18.15 -16.13 16.61
N VAL A 507 -16.96 -15.83 17.13
CA VAL A 507 -16.66 -15.68 18.56
C VAL A 507 -15.93 -14.36 18.80
N GLY A 508 -16.51 -13.45 19.57
CA GLY A 508 -15.90 -12.15 19.90
C GLY A 508 -16.92 -11.00 19.96
N PHE A 509 -16.45 -9.79 19.65
CA PHE A 509 -17.21 -8.55 19.79
C PHE A 509 -17.57 -7.92 18.43
N THR A 510 -18.79 -7.41 18.31
CA THR A 510 -19.29 -6.69 17.13
C THR A 510 -20.16 -5.49 17.57
N GLY A 511 -20.33 -4.52 16.68
CA GLY A 511 -21.12 -3.31 16.91
C GLY A 511 -20.28 -2.09 17.32
N GLY A 512 -20.88 -0.91 17.18
CA GLY A 512 -20.22 0.39 17.40
C GLY A 512 -20.10 0.83 18.87
N ALA A 513 -20.63 0.03 19.80
CA ALA A 513 -20.52 0.25 21.25
C ALA A 513 -19.30 -0.43 21.87
N VAL A 514 -18.61 -1.30 21.12
CA VAL A 514 -17.41 -2.01 21.58
C VAL A 514 -16.32 -1.00 21.92
N ARG A 515 -15.82 -1.04 23.16
CA ARG A 515 -14.78 -0.14 23.65
C ARG A 515 -13.40 -0.72 23.39
N TYR A 516 -12.49 0.12 22.88
CA TYR A 516 -11.07 -0.19 22.76
C TYR A 516 -10.44 -0.44 24.13
N HIS A 517 -9.38 -1.24 24.16
CA HIS A 517 -8.63 -1.54 25.38
C HIS A 517 -7.95 -0.30 25.97
N HIS A 518 -7.49 0.62 25.11
CA HIS A 518 -7.00 1.94 25.51
C HIS A 518 -7.17 3.00 24.41
N ALA A 519 -6.89 4.26 24.74
CA ALA A 519 -6.75 5.36 23.78
C ALA A 519 -5.61 5.06 22.77
N PRO A 520 -5.67 5.55 21.52
CA PRO A 520 -4.62 5.27 20.55
C PRO A 520 -3.28 5.84 21.03
N ARG A 521 -2.21 5.03 20.96
CA ARG A 521 -0.84 5.39 21.38
C ARG A 521 0.14 5.53 20.22
N THR A 522 -0.26 5.12 19.02
CA THR A 522 0.57 5.21 17.81
C THR A 522 -0.14 5.97 16.71
N ALA A 523 0.63 6.61 15.83
CA ALA A 523 0.08 7.27 14.64
C ALA A 523 -0.78 6.31 13.78
N PHE A 524 -0.41 5.02 13.73
CA PHE A 524 -1.19 4.00 13.03
C PHE A 524 -2.58 3.77 13.65
N GLN A 525 -2.68 3.71 14.99
CA GLN A 525 -3.95 3.56 15.69
C GLN A 525 -4.83 4.79 15.54
N VAL A 526 -4.24 5.99 15.62
CA VAL A 526 -4.93 7.26 15.33
C VAL A 526 -5.51 7.23 13.93
N TRP A 527 -4.72 6.81 12.94
CA TRP A 527 -5.17 6.68 11.56
C TRP A 527 -6.32 5.67 11.42
N CYS A 528 -6.19 4.47 11.99
CA CYS A 528 -7.24 3.44 11.92
C CYS A 528 -8.56 3.95 12.51
N ARG A 529 -8.48 4.73 13.59
CA ARG A 529 -9.64 5.21 14.36
C ARG A 529 -10.13 6.60 13.96
N ARG A 530 -9.57 7.20 12.90
CA ARG A 530 -9.89 8.56 12.43
C ARG A 530 -11.39 8.77 12.19
N ARG A 531 -12.08 7.76 11.69
CA ARG A 531 -13.54 7.74 11.57
C ARG A 531 -14.11 6.74 12.56
N ARG A 532 -15.15 7.15 13.29
CA ARG A 532 -15.87 6.27 14.22
C ARG A 532 -16.41 5.06 13.46
N THR A 533 -16.15 3.87 13.97
CA THR A 533 -16.70 2.63 13.42
C THR A 533 -18.15 2.41 13.85
N GLN A 534 -18.97 1.90 12.92
CA GLN A 534 -20.33 1.45 13.22
C GLN A 534 -20.37 -0.01 13.67
N ASP A 535 -19.36 -0.79 13.29
CA ASP A 535 -19.18 -2.19 13.66
C ASP A 535 -17.70 -2.53 13.63
N LEU A 536 -17.12 -2.77 14.82
CA LEU A 536 -15.70 -3.05 14.93
C LEU A 536 -15.34 -4.41 14.30
N GLN A 537 -16.25 -5.38 14.23
CA GLN A 537 -15.97 -6.72 13.69
C GLN A 537 -14.75 -7.40 14.34
N HIS A 538 -14.66 -7.32 15.66
CA HIS A 538 -13.56 -7.88 16.44
C HIS A 538 -13.91 -9.30 16.94
N PHE A 539 -14.03 -10.22 15.99
CA PHE A 539 -14.35 -11.63 16.26
C PHE A 539 -13.51 -12.57 15.39
N THR A 540 -13.40 -13.82 15.83
CA THR A 540 -12.78 -14.93 15.11
C THR A 540 -13.85 -15.85 14.54
N ARG A 541 -13.48 -16.74 13.61
CA ARG A 541 -14.31 -17.91 13.29
C ARG A 541 -14.32 -18.88 14.47
N ALA A 542 -15.41 -19.62 14.64
CA ALA A 542 -15.42 -20.77 15.54
C ALA A 542 -14.54 -21.91 14.97
N LEU A 543 -13.85 -22.63 15.86
CA LEU A 543 -13.00 -23.79 15.54
C LEU A 543 -13.42 -25.00 16.39
N LYS A 544 -12.98 -26.19 15.97
CA LYS A 544 -13.27 -27.44 16.69
C LYS A 544 -12.70 -27.41 18.11
N PRO A 545 -13.36 -28.02 19.11
CA PRO A 545 -12.88 -28.04 20.50
C PRO A 545 -11.42 -28.49 20.65
N ALA A 546 -11.00 -29.54 19.93
CA ALA A 546 -9.61 -30.01 19.97
C ALA A 546 -8.59 -28.96 19.44
N THR A 547 -8.98 -28.16 18.44
CA THR A 547 -8.14 -27.05 17.96
C THR A 547 -8.10 -25.91 18.97
N VAL A 548 -9.24 -25.60 19.61
CA VAL A 548 -9.31 -24.59 20.68
C VAL A 548 -8.42 -24.99 21.84
N GLU A 549 -8.50 -26.24 22.31
CA GLU A 549 -7.65 -26.79 23.36
C GLU A 549 -6.15 -26.64 23.05
N ARG A 550 -5.73 -26.93 21.81
CA ARG A 550 -4.34 -26.71 21.39
C ARG A 550 -3.97 -25.24 21.46
N VAL A 551 -4.78 -24.36 20.88
CA VAL A 551 -4.50 -22.90 20.83
C VAL A 551 -4.36 -22.31 22.22
N VAL A 552 -5.23 -22.68 23.16
CA VAL A 552 -5.18 -22.14 24.53
C VAL A 552 -3.97 -22.64 25.32
N ASN A 553 -3.46 -23.83 25.01
CA ASN A 553 -2.27 -24.40 25.66
C ASN A 553 -0.94 -23.95 25.04
N ILE A 554 -0.93 -23.20 23.93
CA ILE A 554 0.29 -22.57 23.44
C ILE A 554 0.69 -21.41 24.38
N PRO A 555 1.94 -21.34 24.89
CA PRO A 555 2.38 -20.24 25.76
C PRO A 555 2.27 -18.87 25.11
N LEU A 556 2.08 -17.81 25.90
CA LEU A 556 2.06 -16.40 25.44
C LEU A 556 3.47 -15.84 25.15
N THR A 557 4.38 -16.67 24.64
CA THR A 557 5.73 -16.26 24.26
C THR A 557 5.82 -16.02 22.75
N ALA A 558 6.62 -15.03 22.35
CA ALA A 558 6.78 -14.69 20.94
C ALA A 558 7.24 -15.92 20.15
N ARG A 559 6.58 -16.18 19.02
CA ARG A 559 6.89 -17.27 18.09
C ARG A 559 6.70 -18.70 18.64
N ALA A 560 6.14 -18.87 19.84
CA ALA A 560 5.70 -20.17 20.34
C ALA A 560 4.79 -20.86 19.32
N ASP A 561 4.89 -22.18 19.21
CA ASP A 561 4.18 -22.96 18.20
C ASP A 561 3.89 -24.36 18.71
N TYR A 562 3.36 -25.26 17.86
CA TYR A 562 2.95 -26.60 18.25
C TYR A 562 4.01 -27.40 19.01
N ARG A 563 5.31 -27.08 18.85
CA ARG A 563 6.41 -27.75 19.56
C ARG A 563 6.43 -27.44 21.05
N SER A 564 5.74 -26.38 21.47
CA SER A 564 5.53 -26.03 22.87
C SER A 564 4.37 -26.82 23.52
N LEU A 565 3.60 -27.59 22.74
CA LEU A 565 2.55 -28.45 23.28
C LEU A 565 3.12 -29.76 23.81
N GLU A 566 2.48 -30.29 24.84
CA GLU A 566 2.66 -31.68 25.26
C GLU A 566 2.36 -32.63 24.08
N LYS A 567 3.13 -33.71 23.95
CA LYS A 567 3.07 -34.62 22.78
C LYS A 567 1.68 -35.21 22.57
N GLU A 568 0.91 -35.41 23.63
CA GLU A 568 -0.46 -35.92 23.60
C GLU A 568 -1.41 -34.99 22.83
N HIS A 569 -1.12 -33.70 22.77
CA HIS A 569 -1.89 -32.72 22.01
C HIS A 569 -1.41 -32.57 20.56
N TRP A 570 -0.37 -33.28 20.13
CA TRP A 570 0.12 -33.19 18.75
C TRP A 570 -0.88 -33.83 17.78
N GLU A 571 -1.09 -33.17 16.64
CA GLU A 571 -1.83 -33.77 15.54
C GLU A 571 -0.96 -34.78 14.77
N TRP A 572 -1.60 -35.75 14.11
CA TRP A 572 -0.93 -36.77 13.28
C TRP A 572 0.15 -36.19 12.36
N GLN A 573 -0.16 -35.06 11.72
CA GLN A 573 0.75 -34.38 10.80
C GLN A 573 2.06 -33.88 11.43
N PHE A 574 2.16 -33.76 12.75
CA PHE A 574 3.38 -33.34 13.44
C PHE A 574 3.99 -34.44 14.32
N SER A 575 3.27 -35.54 14.54
CA SER A 575 3.75 -36.70 15.30
C SER A 575 4.23 -37.84 14.42
N ASP A 576 3.72 -37.96 13.19
CA ASP A 576 4.02 -39.08 12.31
C ASP A 576 5.22 -38.79 11.37
N PRO A 577 6.29 -39.61 11.38
CA PRO A 577 7.42 -39.50 10.46
C PRO A 577 7.07 -39.62 8.96
N ALA A 578 5.94 -40.25 8.61
CA ALA A 578 5.45 -40.35 7.23
C ALA A 578 4.72 -39.07 6.76
N SER A 579 4.44 -38.13 7.67
CA SER A 579 3.73 -36.90 7.33
C SER A 579 4.50 -36.02 6.33
N ALA A 580 3.77 -35.19 5.58
CA ALA A 580 4.39 -34.20 4.68
C ALA A 580 5.25 -33.16 5.43
N ILE A 581 4.98 -32.95 6.71
CA ILE A 581 5.73 -32.04 7.58
C ILE A 581 7.03 -32.69 8.04
N ALA A 582 7.01 -33.97 8.40
CA ALA A 582 8.21 -34.74 8.72
C ALA A 582 9.20 -34.78 7.54
N ARG A 583 8.71 -34.99 6.30
CA ARG A 583 9.53 -34.89 5.07
C ARG A 583 10.22 -33.53 4.89
N LYS A 584 9.74 -32.48 5.56
CA LYS A 584 10.32 -31.13 5.55
C LYS A 584 11.07 -30.81 6.84
N GLY A 585 11.36 -31.80 7.68
CA GLY A 585 12.10 -31.68 8.94
C GLY A 585 11.31 -31.01 10.06
N PHE A 586 9.99 -31.23 10.15
CA PHE A 586 9.13 -30.68 11.21
C PHE A 586 9.23 -29.15 11.34
N ARG A 587 8.99 -28.45 10.22
CA ARG A 587 9.19 -26.98 10.15
C ARG A 587 8.46 -26.23 11.27
N PRO A 588 9.12 -25.20 11.86
CA PRO A 588 8.52 -24.37 12.89
C PRO A 588 7.37 -23.51 12.34
N GLY A 589 6.46 -23.11 13.24
CA GLY A 589 5.44 -22.08 12.99
C GLY A 589 4.01 -22.56 12.89
N LEU A 590 3.73 -23.87 12.89
CA LEU A 590 2.35 -24.41 12.94
C LEU A 590 1.73 -24.14 14.31
N TYR A 591 0.48 -23.70 14.38
CA TYR A 591 -0.06 -23.09 15.62
C TYR A 591 0.83 -21.94 16.15
N GLY A 592 1.45 -21.19 15.25
CA GLY A 592 2.45 -20.21 15.62
C GLY A 592 1.85 -18.92 16.16
N ARG A 593 2.41 -18.43 17.27
CA ARG A 593 2.13 -17.11 17.82
C ARG A 593 2.88 -16.02 17.07
N LEU A 594 2.20 -14.90 16.91
CA LEU A 594 2.76 -13.69 16.35
C LEU A 594 3.79 -13.09 17.31
N ASP A 595 4.76 -12.38 16.73
CA ASP A 595 5.77 -11.62 17.45
C ASP A 595 5.37 -10.15 17.42
N LYS A 596 4.95 -9.59 18.56
CA LYS A 596 4.38 -8.24 18.63
C LYS A 596 5.35 -7.16 18.12
N THR A 597 6.66 -7.41 18.18
CA THR A 597 7.70 -6.45 17.76
C THR A 597 7.98 -6.47 16.26
N TYR A 598 7.42 -7.44 15.54
CA TYR A 598 7.60 -7.59 14.09
C TYR A 598 6.31 -7.32 13.33
N VAL A 599 6.27 -7.64 12.04
CA VAL A 599 5.08 -7.49 11.17
C VAL A 599 4.33 -8.80 10.95
N PHE A 600 3.08 -8.73 10.53
CA PHE A 600 2.31 -9.89 10.08
C PHE A 600 2.95 -10.55 8.83
N GLN A 601 2.77 -11.87 8.71
CA GLN A 601 2.99 -12.56 7.42
C GLN A 601 1.85 -12.21 6.44
N THR A 602 2.05 -12.45 5.14
CA THR A 602 1.06 -12.08 4.10
C THR A 602 -0.34 -12.65 4.37
N THR A 603 -1.28 -11.84 4.85
CA THR A 603 -2.64 -12.30 5.16
C THR A 603 -3.23 -13.14 4.03
N VAL A 604 -3.58 -14.38 4.37
CA VAL A 604 -4.14 -15.38 3.46
C VAL A 604 -5.65 -15.46 3.58
N THR A 605 -6.29 -16.06 2.57
CA THR A 605 -7.75 -16.19 2.49
C THR A 605 -8.35 -17.23 3.43
N ASN A 606 -7.52 -18.09 4.03
CA ASN A 606 -7.93 -19.06 5.05
C ASN A 606 -7.00 -18.93 6.27
N VAL A 607 -7.58 -18.55 7.40
CA VAL A 607 -6.87 -18.33 8.66
C VAL A 607 -7.14 -19.51 9.58
N GLU A 608 -6.22 -20.46 9.56
CA GLU A 608 -6.25 -21.66 10.39
C GLU A 608 -4.83 -21.95 10.92
N PRO A 609 -4.70 -22.48 12.15
CA PRO A 609 -3.39 -22.79 12.74
C PRO A 609 -2.52 -23.78 11.94
N THR A 610 -3.12 -24.54 11.04
CA THR A 610 -2.47 -25.57 10.21
C THR A 610 -2.32 -25.17 8.74
N ALA A 611 -2.87 -24.00 8.34
CA ALA A 611 -2.79 -23.52 6.97
C ALA A 611 -1.36 -23.12 6.57
N LYS A 612 -1.13 -22.89 5.27
CA LYS A 612 0.18 -22.52 4.71
C LYS A 612 0.87 -21.36 5.43
N GLN A 613 0.08 -20.40 5.94
CA GLN A 613 0.54 -19.36 6.84
C GLN A 613 -0.02 -19.61 8.23
N SER A 614 0.73 -20.39 8.99
CA SER A 614 0.29 -20.99 10.23
C SER A 614 0.58 -20.16 11.49
N ARG A 615 1.24 -19.01 11.33
CA ARG A 615 1.47 -18.02 12.41
C ARG A 615 0.27 -17.09 12.52
N VAL A 616 -0.77 -17.55 13.20
CA VAL A 616 -2.07 -16.86 13.30
C VAL A 616 -2.56 -16.66 14.73
N LEU A 617 -1.78 -17.06 15.75
CA LEU A 617 -2.18 -16.87 17.15
C LEU A 617 -1.84 -15.46 17.62
N ASN A 618 -2.79 -14.84 18.31
CA ASN A 618 -2.66 -13.47 18.83
C ASN A 618 -1.50 -13.36 19.84
N PRO A 619 -0.74 -12.26 19.89
CA PRO A 619 0.39 -12.16 20.82
C PRO A 619 0.00 -11.97 22.29
N TYR A 620 -1.21 -11.48 22.60
CA TYR A 620 -1.67 -11.20 23.97
C TYR A 620 -2.75 -12.18 24.47
N CYS A 621 -3.45 -12.84 23.54
CA CYS A 621 -4.64 -13.64 23.84
C CYS A 621 -4.50 -15.11 23.41
N HIS A 622 -5.20 -16.01 24.11
CA HIS A 622 -5.33 -17.44 23.81
C HIS A 622 -6.41 -17.68 22.75
N ARG A 623 -6.16 -17.15 21.54
CA ARG A 623 -7.02 -17.31 20.35
C ARG A 623 -6.24 -17.03 19.07
N ILE A 624 -6.85 -17.33 17.94
CA ILE A 624 -6.39 -16.82 16.64
C ILE A 624 -6.69 -15.31 16.51
N VAL A 625 -6.13 -14.69 15.48
CA VAL A 625 -6.41 -13.30 15.12
C VAL A 625 -7.85 -13.09 14.66
N THR A 626 -8.44 -11.94 14.99
CA THR A 626 -9.80 -11.55 14.59
C THR A 626 -9.87 -10.99 13.17
N VAL A 627 -11.09 -10.87 12.63
CA VAL A 627 -11.37 -10.13 11.38
C VAL A 627 -10.79 -8.71 11.44
N ARG A 628 -11.01 -7.98 12.54
CA ARG A 628 -10.44 -6.62 12.72
C ARG A 628 -8.91 -6.61 12.79
N GLU A 629 -8.29 -7.55 13.49
CA GLU A 629 -6.82 -7.65 13.55
C GLU A 629 -6.22 -7.94 12.17
N LEU A 630 -6.87 -8.80 11.37
CA LEU A 630 -6.50 -9.06 9.98
C LEU A 630 -6.76 -7.85 9.07
N ALA A 631 -7.83 -7.10 9.29
CA ALA A 631 -8.10 -5.87 8.56
C ALA A 631 -7.02 -4.82 8.85
N ARG A 632 -6.64 -4.63 10.12
CA ARG A 632 -5.52 -3.76 10.49
C ARG A 632 -4.18 -4.26 9.97
N SER A 633 -3.98 -5.58 9.81
CA SER A 633 -2.76 -6.10 9.19
C SER A 633 -2.61 -5.69 7.72
N GLN A 634 -3.72 -5.45 7.02
CA GLN A 634 -3.75 -4.87 5.67
C GLN A 634 -3.87 -3.33 5.68
N GLY A 635 -3.85 -2.73 6.88
CA GLY A 635 -4.00 -1.30 7.11
C GLY A 635 -5.38 -0.76 6.77
N PHE A 636 -6.47 -1.52 6.86
CA PHE A 636 -7.82 -0.95 6.71
C PHE A 636 -8.17 -0.02 7.90
N PRO A 637 -8.93 1.06 7.68
CA PRO A 637 -9.46 1.85 8.78
C PRO A 637 -10.54 1.05 9.54
N ASP A 638 -10.72 1.35 10.83
CA ASP A 638 -11.67 0.66 11.69
C ASP A 638 -13.13 0.89 11.27
N SER A 639 -13.39 2.01 10.60
CA SER A 639 -14.69 2.32 9.99
C SER A 639 -15.04 1.45 8.77
N PHE A 640 -14.08 0.70 8.23
CA PHE A 640 -14.33 -0.21 7.11
C PHE A 640 -15.05 -1.47 7.62
N VAL A 641 -16.20 -1.79 7.03
CA VAL A 641 -17.06 -2.91 7.45
C VAL A 641 -17.13 -3.97 6.34
N PHE A 642 -16.81 -5.21 6.67
CA PHE A 642 -16.89 -6.36 5.76
C PHE A 642 -18.27 -7.02 5.83
N HIS A 643 -18.85 -7.31 4.69
CA HIS A 643 -20.09 -8.06 4.57
C HIS A 643 -19.78 -9.48 4.08
N SER A 644 -20.50 -10.47 4.59
CA SER A 644 -20.56 -11.81 4.00
C SER A 644 -21.99 -12.32 4.00
N ILE A 645 -22.35 -13.09 2.98
CA ILE A 645 -23.65 -13.78 2.95
C ILE A 645 -23.60 -14.89 4.00
N GLY A 646 -24.60 -14.89 4.90
CA GLY A 646 -24.71 -15.86 5.99
C GLY A 646 -23.64 -15.70 7.08
N ASP A 647 -23.11 -14.49 7.28
CA ASP A 647 -22.12 -14.16 8.32
C ASP A 647 -20.86 -15.05 8.31
N ASN A 648 -20.51 -15.57 7.13
CA ASN A 648 -19.38 -16.44 6.96
C ASN A 648 -18.05 -15.68 7.12
N VAL A 649 -17.37 -15.92 8.24
CA VAL A 649 -16.08 -15.29 8.58
C VAL A 649 -14.98 -15.64 7.57
N ILE A 650 -14.98 -16.86 7.00
CA ILE A 650 -13.99 -17.28 5.99
C ILE A 650 -14.13 -16.41 4.74
N THR A 651 -15.36 -16.03 4.37
CA THR A 651 -15.58 -15.09 3.26
C THR A 651 -15.04 -13.69 3.55
N MET A 652 -15.13 -13.22 4.80
CA MET A 652 -14.49 -11.96 5.21
C MET A 652 -12.96 -12.08 5.16
N HIS A 653 -12.38 -13.18 5.66
CA HIS A 653 -10.94 -13.46 5.55
C HIS A 653 -10.47 -13.47 4.09
N ARG A 654 -11.25 -14.05 3.17
CA ARG A 654 -10.94 -14.05 1.74
C ARG A 654 -10.91 -12.64 1.16
N GLN A 655 -11.87 -11.79 1.52
CA GLN A 655 -11.88 -10.38 1.10
C GLN A 655 -10.63 -9.63 1.59
N ILE A 656 -10.27 -9.78 2.86
CA ILE A 656 -9.07 -9.16 3.45
C ILE A 656 -7.79 -9.72 2.81
N GLY A 657 -7.70 -11.03 2.61
CA GLY A 657 -6.52 -11.68 2.03
C GLY A 657 -6.29 -11.34 0.55
N ASN A 658 -7.37 -11.12 -0.21
CA ASN A 658 -7.30 -10.72 -1.62
C ASN A 658 -7.01 -9.22 -1.78
N ALA A 659 -7.40 -8.40 -0.83
CA ALA A 659 -7.19 -6.95 -0.88
C ALA A 659 -5.73 -6.54 -1.10
N VAL A 660 -5.55 -5.43 -1.82
CA VAL A 660 -4.29 -4.67 -1.80
C VAL A 660 -4.22 -3.94 -0.46
N PRO A 661 -3.06 -3.93 0.24
CA PRO A 661 -2.89 -3.13 1.45
C PRO A 661 -3.31 -1.68 1.24
N TRP A 662 -4.10 -1.15 2.15
CA TRP A 662 -4.62 0.21 2.05
C TRP A 662 -3.50 1.28 2.00
N PRO A 663 -2.43 1.20 2.82
CA PRO A 663 -1.36 2.20 2.79
C PRO A 663 -0.57 2.23 1.48
N VAL A 664 -0.45 1.09 0.78
CA VAL A 664 0.14 1.02 -0.56
C VAL A 664 -0.74 1.76 -1.56
N SER A 665 -2.05 1.51 -1.52
CA SER A 665 -3.04 2.19 -2.36
C SER A 665 -3.04 3.71 -2.12
N ALA A 666 -2.97 4.13 -0.86
CA ALA A 666 -2.83 5.54 -0.50
C ALA A 666 -1.51 6.17 -0.99
N ALA A 667 -0.41 5.41 -1.01
CA ALA A 667 0.86 5.87 -1.56
C ALA A 667 0.78 6.11 -3.08
N ILE A 668 0.16 5.19 -3.82
CA ILE A 668 -0.11 5.38 -5.25
C ILE A 668 -1.06 6.57 -5.47
N GLY A 669 -2.03 6.78 -4.57
CA GLY A 669 -2.94 7.93 -4.64
C GLY A 669 -2.22 9.27 -4.51
N ARG A 670 -1.16 9.34 -3.69
CA ARG A 670 -0.31 10.53 -3.63
C ARG A 670 0.44 10.79 -4.95
N GLU A 671 0.95 9.74 -5.60
CA GLU A 671 1.57 9.88 -6.93
C GLU A 671 0.57 10.33 -8.00
N LEU A 672 -0.68 9.87 -7.90
CA LEU A 672 -1.77 10.34 -8.76
C LEU A 672 -2.08 11.83 -8.54
N ARG A 673 -2.07 12.29 -7.27
CA ARG A 673 -2.21 13.72 -6.95
C ARG A 673 -1.05 14.53 -7.53
N GLU A 674 0.17 14.01 -7.46
CA GLU A 674 1.36 14.71 -7.95
C GLU A 674 1.39 14.85 -9.48
N VAL A 675 1.03 13.82 -10.25
CA VAL A 675 0.89 13.97 -11.73
C VAL A 675 -0.20 14.97 -12.09
N ARG A 676 -1.26 15.05 -11.29
CA ARG A 676 -2.35 15.99 -11.50
C ARG A 676 -1.93 17.42 -11.19
N LEU A 677 -1.16 17.64 -10.13
CA LEU A 677 -0.56 18.93 -9.80
C LEU A 677 0.40 19.37 -10.90
N ARG A 678 1.24 18.46 -11.43
CA ARG A 678 2.12 18.75 -12.57
C ARG A 678 1.32 19.18 -13.79
N LYS A 679 0.28 18.42 -14.17
CA LYS A 679 -0.57 18.79 -15.31
C LYS A 679 -1.27 20.13 -15.10
N TRP A 680 -1.75 20.40 -13.88
CA TRP A 680 -2.36 21.69 -13.54
C TRP A 680 -1.39 22.87 -13.68
N ARG A 681 -0.13 22.70 -13.27
CA ARG A 681 0.93 23.71 -13.49
C ARG A 681 1.23 23.92 -14.97
N GLU A 682 1.31 22.84 -15.74
CA GLU A 682 1.52 22.88 -17.20
C GLU A 682 0.37 23.65 -17.88
N ASP A 683 -0.89 23.30 -17.59
CA ASP A 683 -2.07 23.95 -18.17
C ASP A 683 -2.10 25.46 -17.90
N ARG A 684 -1.73 25.89 -16.69
CA ARG A 684 -1.69 27.31 -16.33
C ARG A 684 -0.54 28.05 -17.01
N ARG A 685 0.61 27.41 -17.14
CA ARG A 685 1.75 27.98 -17.85
C ARG A 685 1.41 28.19 -19.32
N ASP A 686 0.79 27.20 -19.95
CA ASP A 686 0.38 27.26 -21.35
C ASP A 686 -0.68 28.36 -21.58
N ALA A 687 -1.62 28.53 -20.64
CA ALA A 687 -2.59 29.62 -20.69
C ALA A 687 -1.94 31.02 -20.63
N MET A 688 -0.90 31.21 -19.81
CA MET A 688 -0.17 32.48 -19.68
C MET A 688 0.73 32.83 -20.88
N VAL A 689 1.01 31.87 -21.77
CA VAL A 689 1.85 32.09 -22.97
C VAL A 689 1.00 32.46 -24.20
N VAL A 690 -0.30 32.20 -24.14
CA VAL A 690 -1.26 32.47 -25.23
C VAL A 690 -1.94 33.85 -25.09
N GLU A 691 -1.92 34.44 -23.89
CA GLU A 691 -2.25 35.86 -23.63
C GLU A 691 -1.01 36.75 -23.82
#